data_AF-A0A957M4E6-F1
#
_entry.id   AF-A0A957M4E6-F1
#
_cell.length_a   1.000
_cell.length_b   1.000
_cell.length_c   1.000
_cell.angle_alpha   90.00
_cell.angle_beta   90.00
_cell.angle_gamma   90.00
#
_symmetry.space_group_name_H-M   'P 1'
#
loop_
_entity.id
_entity.type
_entity.pdbx_description
1 polymer ?
#
loop_
_entity_poly.entity_id
_entity_poly.type
_entity_poly.pdbx_seq_one_letter_code
_entity_poly.pdbx_strand_id
1 'polypeptide(L)'
;MRVFYKKRNGWRLAVATLCFAVCLASFPSAVRIVEAQGGTAAAIDITGVDVSGFPQISVTIYGENLPSSLESLPVKLLEDRVEQAIESSATVDVGIQTAILLDSSRNIADPGLTGEPRFVEIANAVDSFVQLGVLSAQTDWLAAFAAGDDADGFQVLAEWNQDHQAIANTLRLYQPAEDAPVKTPLFTLIKATLDQIEASPAPDNLRRAIVVFSDGYDSLSAVQIDDIVNRSNRAGVAIHTVMIGPEDEARRQNLQRIADNTGGTYRVYDDLDVMQRLWRELGRERTQTRFEYRLTKSDPAELAIEVTLPNGQTVRDAVEYPIIPIQPVEMTIVRPEAGQVVVRTAAAPDTPLEEMEPLELPIQLEFAWPDGGRRSFKRIEYEIDGITQVQTQEVFGNYLFPIRRLDPGNYTLRVSGIDELGLETSAAPVSFRVETVVPTPVPTATPTPEPTPTEAVTPTVVLTDTGGGAVAVGGPGISGSGDDNSDNGPSVTPLFTVPLLNMEIMRELSSTGWGTLLVGDLRVPLSPLTLALSIIPLLLLIGGLVLLGRRRPAEQAAFGDDEFTFAPYDSSTISADSTMIDATAYELTEDATEPVAPASLFDYIPPALLVYESGNDELAEKLEIEGGREVRIGRKPALCDLIIDDPRVSRLHASIIEKEDGQFYIRDEGSAGGTFVNKRKLRVNDTHLLKHDDIINFNAVAYRFLLTDEMDGEESGDSVEEA
;
A
#
# COMPACT_ATOMS: atom_id res chain seq x y z
N MET A 1 -73.82 -1.53 -17.44
CA MET A 1 -72.64 -1.93 -18.25
C MET A 1 -71.42 -1.14 -17.77
N ARG A 2 -70.73 -1.65 -16.76
CA ARG A 2 -69.45 -1.14 -16.23
C ARG A 2 -68.72 -2.31 -15.59
N VAL A 3 -67.85 -3.03 -16.31
CA VAL A 3 -66.68 -3.78 -15.79
C VAL A 3 -65.79 -4.10 -17.02
N PHE A 4 -64.47 -4.14 -16.82
CA PHE A 4 -63.40 -4.65 -17.70
C PHE A 4 -62.66 -3.66 -18.60
N TYR A 5 -61.91 -2.73 -17.99
CA TYR A 5 -60.68 -2.18 -18.62
C TYR A 5 -59.69 -1.68 -17.55
N LYS A 6 -59.11 -2.60 -16.74
CA LYS A 6 -58.00 -2.22 -15.83
C LYS A 6 -57.08 -3.37 -15.39
N LYS A 7 -56.72 -4.31 -16.29
CA LYS A 7 -55.84 -5.44 -15.89
C LYS A 7 -54.83 -5.93 -16.93
N ARG A 8 -54.38 -5.07 -17.86
CA ARG A 8 -53.44 -5.47 -18.93
C ARG A 8 -52.09 -4.74 -18.95
N ASN A 9 -51.90 -3.69 -18.14
CA ASN A 9 -50.63 -2.94 -18.08
C ASN A 9 -49.70 -3.34 -16.91
N GLY A 10 -50.20 -4.02 -15.88
CA GLY A 10 -49.36 -4.42 -14.73
C GLY A 10 -48.36 -5.53 -15.04
N TRP A 11 -48.70 -6.46 -15.93
CA TRP A 11 -47.85 -7.62 -16.23
C TRP A 11 -46.66 -7.27 -17.12
N ARG A 12 -46.82 -6.31 -18.03
CA ARG A 12 -45.71 -5.81 -18.86
C ARG A 12 -44.70 -5.00 -18.05
N LEU A 13 -45.18 -4.23 -17.07
CA LEU A 13 -44.31 -3.48 -16.16
C LEU A 13 -43.55 -4.46 -15.24
N ALA A 14 -44.26 -5.43 -14.65
CA ALA A 14 -43.64 -6.43 -13.76
C ALA A 14 -42.59 -7.31 -14.47
N VAL A 15 -42.84 -7.72 -15.72
CA VAL A 15 -41.87 -8.50 -16.51
C VAL A 15 -40.68 -7.65 -16.94
N ALA A 16 -40.87 -6.37 -17.28
CA ALA A 16 -39.77 -5.46 -17.58
C ALA A 16 -38.88 -5.21 -16.34
N THR A 17 -39.48 -5.02 -15.16
CA THR A 17 -38.73 -4.84 -13.90
C THR A 17 -37.98 -6.11 -13.50
N LEU A 18 -38.55 -7.29 -13.73
CA LEU A 18 -37.90 -8.57 -13.45
C LEU A 18 -36.74 -8.86 -14.42
N CYS A 19 -36.90 -8.56 -15.71
CA CYS A 19 -35.82 -8.69 -16.70
C CYS A 19 -34.66 -7.71 -16.44
N PHE A 20 -34.95 -6.50 -15.96
CA PHE A 20 -33.94 -5.52 -15.59
C PHE A 20 -33.17 -5.95 -14.33
N ALA A 21 -33.86 -6.50 -13.33
CA ALA A 21 -33.25 -7.02 -12.10
C ALA A 21 -32.36 -8.27 -12.36
N VAL A 22 -32.76 -9.15 -13.28
CA VAL A 22 -31.97 -10.34 -13.65
C VAL A 22 -30.75 -9.97 -14.52
N CYS A 23 -30.83 -8.93 -15.34
CA CYS A 23 -29.67 -8.41 -16.06
C CYS A 23 -28.64 -7.77 -15.12
N LEU A 24 -29.07 -7.06 -14.06
CA LEU A 24 -28.15 -6.52 -13.05
C LEU A 24 -27.44 -7.61 -12.24
N ALA A 25 -28.08 -8.77 -12.03
CA ALA A 25 -27.53 -9.86 -11.23
C ALA A 25 -26.56 -10.78 -12.00
N SER A 26 -26.40 -10.59 -13.32
CA SER A 26 -25.64 -11.52 -14.18
C SER A 26 -24.33 -10.94 -14.75
N PHE A 27 -23.94 -9.73 -14.36
CA PHE A 27 -22.66 -9.11 -14.72
C PHE A 27 -21.87 -8.78 -13.45
N PRO A 28 -20.92 -9.61 -13.01
CA PRO A 28 -19.88 -9.19 -12.09
C PRO A 28 -18.84 -8.44 -12.93
N SER A 29 -19.12 -7.17 -13.22
CA SER A 29 -18.13 -6.24 -13.74
C SER A 29 -18.46 -4.90 -13.13
N ALA A 30 -17.45 -4.27 -12.53
CA ALA A 30 -17.53 -3.02 -11.81
C ALA A 30 -18.28 -1.94 -12.61
N VAL A 31 -19.57 -1.78 -12.35
CA VAL A 31 -20.32 -0.60 -12.78
C VAL A 31 -20.32 0.33 -11.58
N ARG A 32 -19.48 1.37 -11.62
CA ARG A 32 -19.58 2.50 -10.70
C ARG A 32 -20.94 3.16 -10.95
N ILE A 33 -21.92 2.90 -10.08
CA ILE A 33 -23.13 3.71 -10.02
C ILE A 33 -22.73 5.01 -9.32
N VAL A 34 -22.32 6.00 -10.11
CA VAL A 34 -22.09 7.36 -9.63
C VAL A 34 -23.47 7.98 -9.39
N GLU A 35 -23.88 8.09 -8.13
CA GLU A 35 -24.93 9.04 -7.76
C GLU A 35 -24.35 10.44 -7.90
N ALA A 36 -24.74 11.14 -8.95
CA ALA A 36 -24.39 12.53 -9.17
C ALA A 36 -25.10 13.43 -8.14
N GLN A 37 -24.44 13.70 -7.02
CA GLN A 37 -24.70 14.85 -6.16
C GLN A 37 -23.39 15.61 -5.91
N GLY A 38 -23.10 16.62 -6.73
CA GLY A 38 -22.44 17.88 -6.36
C GLY A 38 -21.07 17.88 -5.66
N GLY A 39 -20.39 16.75 -5.51
CA GLY A 39 -19.01 16.62 -5.03
C GLY A 39 -18.41 15.31 -5.54
N THR A 40 -17.11 15.28 -5.82
CA THR A 40 -16.39 14.06 -6.19
C THR A 40 -16.49 13.06 -5.05
N ALA A 41 -17.00 11.86 -5.33
CA ALA A 41 -17.16 10.82 -4.32
C ALA A 41 -15.78 10.36 -3.83
N ALA A 42 -15.67 10.04 -2.54
CA ALA A 42 -14.49 9.41 -1.99
C ALA A 42 -14.19 8.11 -2.76
N ALA A 43 -12.93 7.90 -3.10
CA ALA A 43 -12.47 6.73 -3.83
C ALA A 43 -11.09 6.27 -3.32
N ILE A 44 -10.74 5.04 -3.65
CA ILE A 44 -9.41 4.46 -3.43
C ILE A 44 -8.99 3.77 -4.72
N ASP A 45 -7.71 3.77 -5.00
CA ASP A 45 -7.11 3.09 -6.15
C ASP A 45 -5.87 2.31 -5.69
N ILE A 46 -5.79 1.03 -6.05
CA ILE A 46 -4.58 0.23 -5.92
C ILE A 46 -3.66 0.62 -7.07
N THR A 47 -2.59 1.34 -6.75
CA THR A 47 -1.66 1.89 -7.75
C THR A 47 -0.51 0.93 -8.04
N GLY A 48 -0.16 0.05 -7.10
CA GLY A 48 0.94 -0.89 -7.31
C GLY A 48 0.83 -2.12 -6.43
N VAL A 49 1.24 -3.27 -6.98
CA VAL A 49 1.40 -4.53 -6.26
C VAL A 49 2.80 -5.04 -6.55
N ASP A 50 3.70 -4.93 -5.57
CA ASP A 50 5.07 -5.42 -5.67
C ASP A 50 5.18 -6.79 -4.99
N VAL A 51 5.55 -7.79 -5.80
CA VAL A 51 5.72 -9.19 -5.41
C VAL A 51 7.19 -9.60 -5.31
N SER A 52 8.13 -8.68 -5.51
CA SER A 52 9.57 -8.96 -5.46
C SER A 52 10.05 -9.39 -4.07
N GLY A 53 9.32 -8.98 -3.02
CA GLY A 53 9.54 -9.37 -1.64
C GLY A 53 8.97 -10.74 -1.25
N PHE A 54 8.43 -11.51 -2.20
CA PHE A 54 7.73 -12.77 -1.97
C PHE A 54 8.43 -13.66 -0.91
N PRO A 55 7.72 -14.20 0.09
CA PRO A 55 6.25 -14.20 0.27
C PRO A 55 5.66 -12.95 0.94
N GLN A 56 6.47 -11.93 1.22
CA GLN A 56 5.97 -10.63 1.63
C GLN A 56 5.56 -9.83 0.39
N ILE A 57 4.35 -9.28 0.41
CA ILE A 57 3.74 -8.58 -0.72
C ILE A 57 3.44 -7.17 -0.28
N SER A 58 3.82 -6.23 -1.14
CA SER A 58 3.65 -4.81 -0.91
C SER A 58 2.55 -4.26 -1.81
N VAL A 59 1.59 -3.55 -1.23
CA VAL A 59 0.42 -3.00 -1.92
C VAL A 59 0.38 -1.50 -1.70
N THR A 60 0.49 -0.72 -2.76
CA THR A 60 0.44 0.74 -2.71
C THR A 60 -0.92 1.25 -3.14
N ILE A 61 -1.44 2.21 -2.38
CA ILE A 61 -2.82 2.69 -2.50
C ILE A 61 -2.84 4.21 -2.43
N TYR A 62 -3.61 4.81 -3.32
CA TYR A 62 -3.96 6.21 -3.26
C TYR A 62 -5.42 6.39 -2.85
N GLY A 63 -5.68 7.39 -2.01
CA GLY A 63 -7.02 7.76 -1.57
C GLY A 63 -7.44 9.11 -2.14
N GLU A 64 -8.56 9.14 -2.86
CA GLU A 64 -9.10 10.36 -3.46
C GLU A 64 -10.30 10.87 -2.65
N ASN A 65 -10.32 12.17 -2.32
CA ASN A 65 -11.41 12.82 -1.58
C ASN A 65 -11.79 12.13 -0.26
N LEU A 66 -10.81 11.51 0.41
CA LEU A 66 -11.03 10.86 1.69
C LEU A 66 -11.23 11.91 2.80
N PRO A 67 -12.12 11.65 3.77
CA PRO A 67 -12.40 12.59 4.87
C PRO A 67 -11.27 12.70 5.88
N SER A 68 -10.34 11.73 5.90
CA SER A 68 -9.14 11.70 6.73
C SER A 68 -8.07 10.83 6.05
N SER A 69 -6.85 10.77 6.62
CA SER A 69 -5.78 9.93 6.07
C SER A 69 -6.17 8.45 6.10
N LEU A 70 -5.67 7.68 5.13
CA LEU A 70 -5.98 6.25 5.00
C LEU A 70 -5.61 5.46 6.27
N GLU A 71 -4.49 5.82 6.91
CA GLU A 71 -3.99 5.21 8.15
C GLU A 71 -4.97 5.36 9.33
N SER A 72 -5.82 6.39 9.30
CA SER A 72 -6.83 6.63 10.35
C SER A 72 -8.18 5.92 10.09
N LEU A 73 -8.34 5.31 8.92
CA LEU A 73 -9.58 4.66 8.50
C LEU A 73 -9.47 3.14 8.66
N PRO A 74 -10.58 2.43 8.97
CA PRO A 74 -10.60 0.97 8.93
C PRO A 74 -10.34 0.46 7.51
N VAL A 75 -9.20 -0.20 7.31
CA VAL A 75 -8.78 -0.81 6.04
C VAL A 75 -8.80 -2.34 6.14
N LYS A 76 -9.30 -3.00 5.09
CA LYS A 76 -9.22 -4.45 4.91
C LYS A 76 -8.48 -4.76 3.61
N LEU A 77 -7.51 -5.66 3.71
CA LEU A 77 -6.85 -6.27 2.56
C LEU A 77 -7.44 -7.65 2.33
N LEU A 78 -7.84 -7.93 1.08
CA LEU A 78 -8.54 -9.14 0.71
C LEU A 78 -7.78 -9.85 -0.42
N GLU A 79 -7.45 -11.11 -0.21
CA GLU A 79 -6.93 -12.03 -1.24
C GLU A 79 -8.07 -13.00 -1.60
N ASP A 80 -8.55 -12.97 -2.84
CA ASP A 80 -9.71 -13.76 -3.28
C ASP A 80 -10.95 -13.66 -2.34
N ARG A 81 -11.19 -12.45 -1.81
CA ARG A 81 -12.24 -12.12 -0.82
C ARG A 81 -12.00 -12.68 0.59
N VAL A 82 -10.82 -13.21 0.89
CA VAL A 82 -10.39 -13.61 2.23
C VAL A 82 -9.56 -12.50 2.83
N GLU A 83 -9.97 -12.02 4.00
CA GLU A 83 -9.26 -10.96 4.73
C GLU A 83 -7.90 -11.43 5.22
N GLN A 84 -6.89 -10.62 4.92
CA GLN A 84 -5.50 -10.84 5.24
C GLN A 84 -5.05 -9.89 6.36
N ALA A 85 -4.12 -10.39 7.18
CA ALA A 85 -3.50 -9.56 8.21
C ALA A 85 -2.52 -8.59 7.56
N ILE A 86 -2.74 -7.29 7.77
CA ILE A 86 -1.77 -6.25 7.44
C ILE A 86 -0.67 -6.30 8.48
N GLU A 87 0.57 -6.55 8.05
CA GLU A 87 1.74 -6.65 8.93
C GLU A 87 2.31 -5.27 9.26
N SER A 88 2.32 -4.36 8.27
CA SER A 88 2.70 -2.97 8.46
C SER A 88 2.07 -2.06 7.42
N SER A 89 2.07 -0.77 7.71
CA SER A 89 1.66 0.28 6.78
C SER A 89 2.58 1.49 6.90
N ALA A 90 2.86 2.17 5.79
CA ALA A 90 3.63 3.40 5.78
C ALA A 90 3.17 4.36 4.68
N THR A 91 3.23 5.66 4.94
CA THR A 91 3.14 6.67 3.90
C THR A 91 4.48 6.78 3.16
N VAL A 92 4.42 6.74 1.83
CA VAL A 92 5.60 6.60 0.97
C VAL A 92 5.52 7.56 -0.20
N ASP A 93 6.66 8.14 -0.57
CA ASP A 93 6.78 9.04 -1.71
C ASP A 93 7.02 8.21 -2.98
N VAL A 94 5.93 7.98 -3.73
CA VAL A 94 5.95 7.20 -4.98
C VAL A 94 6.29 8.11 -6.16
N GLY A 95 5.84 9.36 -6.09
CA GLY A 95 5.95 10.34 -7.16
C GLY A 95 4.75 10.36 -8.10
N ILE A 96 4.82 11.26 -9.09
CA ILE A 96 3.79 11.53 -10.08
C ILE A 96 4.37 11.60 -11.50
N GLN A 97 3.52 11.35 -12.47
CA GLN A 97 3.80 11.57 -13.89
C GLN A 97 2.84 12.65 -14.42
N THR A 98 3.38 13.81 -14.80
CA THR A 98 2.58 14.95 -15.26
C THR A 98 2.92 15.32 -16.70
N ALA A 99 1.92 15.37 -17.58
CA ALA A 99 2.04 15.94 -18.91
C ALA A 99 1.49 17.37 -18.93
N ILE A 100 2.28 18.34 -19.39
CA ILE A 100 1.79 19.68 -19.70
C ILE A 100 1.35 19.70 -21.16
N LEU A 101 0.09 20.03 -21.43
CA LEU A 101 -0.46 20.11 -22.78
C LEU A 101 -0.90 21.53 -23.11
N LEU A 102 -0.31 22.11 -24.16
CA LEU A 102 -0.66 23.43 -24.67
C LEU A 102 -1.53 23.27 -25.93
N ASP A 103 -2.77 23.74 -25.84
CA ASP A 103 -3.63 23.94 -27.01
C ASP A 103 -3.19 25.24 -27.71
N SER A 104 -2.20 25.12 -28.59
CA SER A 104 -1.59 26.22 -29.35
C SER A 104 -2.47 26.71 -30.50
N SER A 105 -3.72 27.06 -30.20
CA SER A 105 -4.63 27.74 -31.12
C SER A 105 -4.12 29.16 -31.46
N ARG A 106 -4.66 29.80 -32.51
CA ARG A 106 -4.25 31.16 -32.95
C ARG A 106 -4.25 32.21 -31.83
N ASN A 107 -5.03 31.99 -30.77
CA ASN A 107 -5.17 32.94 -29.67
C ASN A 107 -4.09 32.76 -28.59
N ILE A 108 -3.20 31.76 -28.68
CA ILE A 108 -2.15 31.55 -27.68
C ILE A 108 -1.07 32.65 -27.76
N ALA A 109 -0.92 33.29 -28.91
CA ALA A 109 -0.05 34.44 -29.12
C ALA A 109 -0.71 35.77 -28.70
N ASP A 110 -2.01 35.79 -28.41
CA ASP A 110 -2.67 36.99 -27.91
C ASP A 110 -2.14 37.36 -26.52
N PRO A 111 -2.16 38.66 -26.17
CA PRO A 111 -1.85 39.11 -24.81
C PRO A 111 -2.70 38.39 -23.75
N GLY A 112 -2.03 37.94 -22.70
CA GLY A 112 -2.61 37.35 -21.50
C GLY A 112 -2.86 38.38 -20.40
N LEU A 113 -2.82 37.93 -19.14
CA LEU A 113 -3.11 38.74 -17.95
C LEU A 113 -2.06 39.82 -17.67
N THR A 114 -0.81 39.52 -17.96
CA THR A 114 0.37 40.38 -17.72
C THR A 114 0.65 41.31 -18.90
N GLY A 115 -0.03 41.10 -20.03
CA GLY A 115 0.24 41.77 -21.30
C GLY A 115 1.25 41.03 -22.19
N GLU A 116 1.95 40.03 -21.64
CA GLU A 116 2.76 39.09 -22.42
C GLU A 116 1.89 38.08 -23.18
N PRO A 117 2.38 37.45 -24.25
CA PRO A 117 1.65 36.38 -24.93
C PRO A 117 1.31 35.23 -23.97
N ARG A 118 0.13 34.61 -24.12
CA ARG A 118 -0.33 33.53 -23.21
C ARG A 118 0.64 32.34 -23.13
N PHE A 119 1.30 31.96 -24.24
CA PHE A 119 2.30 30.88 -24.18
C PHE A 119 3.49 31.21 -23.26
N VAL A 120 3.88 32.48 -23.16
CA VAL A 120 4.92 32.96 -22.22
C VAL A 120 4.40 32.87 -20.78
N GLU A 121 3.14 33.24 -20.55
CA GLU A 121 2.51 33.12 -19.22
C GLU A 121 2.41 31.66 -18.76
N ILE A 122 2.06 30.74 -19.66
CA ILE A 122 2.07 29.30 -19.37
C ILE A 122 3.48 28.82 -19.04
N ALA A 123 4.50 29.22 -19.83
CA ALA A 123 5.88 28.86 -19.55
C ALA A 123 6.33 29.34 -18.15
N ASN A 124 5.93 30.56 -17.76
CA ASN A 124 6.18 31.09 -16.41
C ASN A 124 5.40 30.32 -15.32
N ALA A 125 4.17 29.89 -15.61
CA ALA A 125 3.38 29.08 -14.70
C ALA A 125 4.03 27.70 -14.47
N VAL A 126 4.56 27.06 -15.52
CA VAL A 126 5.29 25.78 -15.39
C VAL A 126 6.64 25.97 -14.71
N ASP A 127 7.38 27.04 -15.00
CA ASP A 127 8.60 27.38 -14.27
C ASP A 127 8.34 27.58 -12.76
N SER A 128 7.20 28.18 -12.40
CA SER A 128 6.77 28.27 -10.99
C SER A 128 6.42 26.91 -10.39
N PHE A 129 5.92 25.94 -11.17
CA PHE A 129 5.67 24.58 -10.69
C PHE A 129 6.98 23.92 -10.23
N VAL A 130 8.04 24.08 -11.03
CA VAL A 130 9.38 23.57 -10.73
C VAL A 130 9.97 24.29 -9.52
N GLN A 131 9.91 25.62 -9.50
CA GLN A 131 10.50 26.44 -8.41
C GLN A 131 9.80 26.29 -7.06
N LEU A 132 8.52 25.88 -7.04
CA LEU A 132 7.81 25.58 -5.80
C LEU A 132 8.42 24.39 -5.05
N GLY A 133 9.29 23.58 -5.68
CA GLY A 133 9.94 22.44 -5.05
C GLY A 133 8.96 21.33 -4.66
N VAL A 134 7.78 21.30 -5.28
CA VAL A 134 6.75 20.27 -5.06
C VAL A 134 7.03 19.00 -5.84
N LEU A 135 7.94 19.06 -6.82
CA LEU A 135 8.43 17.91 -7.60
C LEU A 135 9.80 17.46 -7.08
N SER A 136 10.06 16.16 -7.17
CA SER A 136 11.31 15.48 -6.85
C SER A 136 11.94 14.90 -8.11
N ALA A 137 13.20 15.26 -8.35
CA ALA A 137 13.98 14.73 -9.46
C ALA A 137 14.29 13.22 -9.34
N GLN A 138 13.96 12.57 -8.22
CA GLN A 138 14.17 11.13 -8.04
C GLN A 138 12.98 10.29 -8.49
N THR A 139 11.76 10.81 -8.33
CA THR A 139 10.52 10.03 -8.50
C THR A 139 9.57 10.61 -9.53
N ASP A 140 9.61 11.92 -9.78
CA ASP A 140 8.60 12.59 -10.60
C ASP A 140 9.03 12.75 -12.06
N TRP A 141 8.08 12.52 -12.95
CA TRP A 141 8.25 12.61 -14.39
C TRP A 141 7.40 13.74 -14.95
N LEU A 142 8.03 14.59 -15.76
CA LEU A 142 7.37 15.70 -16.43
C LEU A 142 7.62 15.59 -17.94
N ALA A 143 6.64 16.01 -18.74
CA ALA A 143 6.78 16.19 -20.18
C ALA A 143 5.93 17.37 -20.64
N ALA A 144 6.23 17.90 -21.82
CA ALA A 144 5.48 19.01 -22.41
C ALA A 144 5.15 18.74 -23.87
N PHE A 145 3.90 18.98 -24.23
CA PHE A 145 3.34 18.75 -25.55
C PHE A 145 2.53 19.95 -26.01
N ALA A 146 2.44 20.15 -27.32
CA ALA A 146 1.64 21.21 -27.92
C ALA A 146 1.02 20.74 -29.23
N ALA A 147 0.16 21.57 -29.83
CA ALA A 147 -0.23 21.38 -31.22
C ALA A 147 0.96 21.64 -32.15
N GLY A 148 1.15 20.74 -33.10
CA GLY A 148 2.19 20.82 -34.13
C GLY A 148 1.64 21.11 -35.51
N ASP A 149 2.51 21.53 -36.43
CA ASP A 149 2.18 21.79 -37.84
C ASP A 149 2.25 20.53 -38.72
N ASP A 150 2.72 19.42 -38.16
CA ASP A 150 2.82 18.15 -38.86
C ASP A 150 1.44 17.55 -39.16
N ALA A 151 1.40 16.54 -40.03
CA ALA A 151 0.15 15.92 -40.49
C ALA A 151 -0.74 15.38 -39.35
N ASP A 152 -0.14 15.05 -38.20
CA ASP A 152 -0.82 14.52 -37.01
C ASP A 152 -1.28 15.62 -36.03
N GLY A 153 -0.90 16.88 -36.26
CA GLY A 153 -1.30 18.03 -35.46
C GLY A 153 -0.71 18.07 -34.04
N PHE A 154 0.27 17.23 -33.72
CA PHE A 154 0.83 17.06 -32.38
C PHE A 154 2.34 17.26 -32.38
N GLN A 155 2.86 17.99 -31.41
CA GLN A 155 4.29 18.24 -31.24
C GLN A 155 4.73 17.86 -29.83
N VAL A 156 5.82 17.10 -29.74
CA VAL A 156 6.56 16.91 -28.49
C VAL A 156 7.47 18.11 -28.29
N LEU A 157 7.19 18.93 -27.27
CA LEU A 157 8.06 20.05 -26.91
C LEU A 157 9.23 19.56 -26.07
N ALA A 158 8.94 18.72 -25.07
CA ALA A 158 9.92 18.05 -24.25
C ALA A 158 9.48 16.62 -23.94
N GLU A 159 10.38 15.66 -24.13
CA GLU A 159 10.17 14.26 -23.77
C GLU A 159 10.10 14.07 -22.24
N TRP A 160 9.59 12.91 -21.82
CA TRP A 160 9.54 12.50 -20.41
C TRP A 160 10.92 12.53 -19.76
N ASN A 161 11.08 13.36 -18.73
CA ASN A 161 12.33 13.50 -18.00
C ASN A 161 12.08 13.88 -16.52
N GLN A 162 13.07 13.63 -15.68
CA GLN A 162 13.13 14.01 -14.27
C GLN A 162 13.92 15.32 -14.05
N ASP A 163 14.63 15.83 -15.06
CA ASP A 163 15.13 17.21 -15.08
C ASP A 163 13.99 18.17 -15.44
N HIS A 164 13.23 18.57 -14.42
CA HIS A 164 12.05 19.41 -14.59
C HIS A 164 12.41 20.83 -15.05
N GLN A 165 13.59 21.34 -14.66
CA GLN A 165 14.03 22.68 -15.08
C GLN A 165 14.36 22.71 -16.57
N ALA A 166 14.92 21.64 -17.14
CA ALA A 166 15.12 21.52 -18.58
C ALA A 166 13.79 21.65 -19.37
N ILE A 167 12.70 21.08 -18.83
CA ILE A 167 11.37 21.16 -19.45
C ILE A 167 10.82 22.59 -19.35
N ALA A 168 10.92 23.24 -18.19
CA ALA A 168 10.52 24.63 -18.02
C ALA A 168 11.32 25.57 -18.96
N ASN A 169 12.62 25.34 -19.11
CA ASN A 169 13.47 26.10 -20.04
C ASN A 169 13.04 25.88 -21.50
N THR A 170 12.65 24.66 -21.87
CA THR A 170 12.17 24.33 -23.21
C THR A 170 10.87 25.08 -23.52
N LEU A 171 9.94 25.13 -22.57
CA LEU A 171 8.70 25.90 -22.71
C LEU A 171 8.93 27.40 -22.83
N ARG A 172 9.95 27.96 -22.16
CA ARG A 172 10.32 29.38 -22.31
C ARG A 172 10.84 29.72 -23.71
N LEU A 173 11.41 28.75 -24.42
CA LEU A 173 11.91 28.90 -25.78
C LEU A 173 10.86 28.59 -26.85
N TYR A 174 9.71 28.02 -26.45
CA TYR A 174 8.65 27.66 -27.36
C TYR A 174 8.06 28.91 -28.03
N GLN A 175 7.87 28.82 -29.34
CA GLN A 175 7.14 29.79 -30.14
C GLN A 175 6.12 29.05 -30.98
N PRO A 176 4.82 29.43 -30.92
CA PRO A 176 3.82 28.86 -31.81
C PRO A 176 4.09 29.29 -33.25
N ALA A 177 3.78 28.43 -34.22
CA ALA A 177 3.99 28.74 -35.62
C ALA A 177 3.11 29.91 -36.09
N GLU A 178 3.70 30.82 -36.89
CA GLU A 178 3.00 31.99 -37.42
C GLU A 178 1.79 31.61 -38.30
N ASP A 179 1.87 30.46 -38.97
CA ASP A 179 0.85 29.91 -39.86
C ASP A 179 0.09 28.71 -39.26
N ALA A 180 0.15 28.52 -37.93
CA ALA A 180 -0.43 27.37 -37.26
C ALA A 180 -1.86 27.09 -37.77
N PRO A 181 -2.18 25.81 -38.07
CA PRO A 181 -3.45 25.44 -38.67
C PRO A 181 -4.62 26.02 -37.87
N VAL A 182 -5.65 26.48 -38.58
CA VAL A 182 -6.80 27.20 -38.00
C VAL A 182 -7.48 26.43 -36.84
N LYS A 183 -7.35 25.09 -36.81
CA LYS A 183 -7.73 24.22 -35.69
C LYS A 183 -6.90 22.93 -35.70
N THR A 184 -6.19 22.65 -34.62
CA THR A 184 -5.94 21.25 -34.22
C THR A 184 -6.96 20.90 -33.15
N PRO A 185 -7.88 19.96 -33.36
CA PRO A 185 -8.89 19.64 -32.37
C PRO A 185 -8.27 19.24 -31.03
N LEU A 186 -8.63 19.94 -29.95
CA LEU A 186 -8.25 19.61 -28.57
C LEU A 186 -8.37 18.10 -28.24
N PHE A 187 -9.37 17.44 -28.84
CA PHE A 187 -9.55 16.00 -28.70
C PHE A 187 -8.39 15.16 -29.24
N THR A 188 -7.83 15.54 -30.38
CA THR A 188 -6.67 14.87 -30.98
C THR A 188 -5.45 15.05 -30.09
N LEU A 189 -5.25 16.25 -29.55
CA LEU A 189 -4.12 16.56 -28.65
C LEU A 189 -4.15 15.74 -27.37
N ILE A 190 -5.31 15.68 -26.70
CA ILE A 190 -5.46 14.88 -25.48
C ILE A 190 -5.24 13.39 -25.77
N LYS A 191 -5.76 12.89 -26.90
CA LYS A 191 -5.54 11.48 -27.30
C LYS A 191 -4.08 11.15 -27.54
N ALA A 192 -3.37 11.99 -28.30
CA ALA A 192 -1.96 11.83 -28.56
C ALA A 192 -1.14 11.91 -27.25
N THR A 193 -1.53 12.78 -26.32
CA THR A 193 -0.90 12.87 -25.00
C THR A 193 -1.12 11.58 -24.19
N LEU A 194 -2.32 10.99 -24.23
CA LEU A 194 -2.57 9.68 -23.61
C LEU A 194 -1.72 8.58 -24.26
N ASP A 195 -1.53 8.60 -25.58
CA ASP A 195 -0.59 7.68 -26.26
C ASP A 195 0.85 7.87 -25.74
N GLN A 196 1.28 9.11 -25.50
CA GLN A 196 2.61 9.41 -24.93
C GLN A 196 2.75 8.98 -23.47
N ILE A 197 1.68 9.04 -22.68
CA ILE A 197 1.68 8.51 -21.30
C ILE A 197 1.79 6.99 -21.31
N GLU A 198 1.00 6.31 -22.14
CA GLU A 198 1.02 4.85 -22.28
C GLU A 198 2.38 4.33 -22.78
N ALA A 199 3.09 5.11 -23.60
CA ALA A 199 4.43 4.79 -24.12
C ALA A 199 5.59 5.25 -23.23
N SER A 200 5.30 5.87 -22.08
CA SER A 200 6.30 6.48 -21.20
C SER A 200 7.20 5.44 -20.51
N PRO A 201 8.47 5.77 -20.22
CA PRO A 201 9.34 4.95 -19.37
C PRO A 201 9.03 5.07 -17.87
N ALA A 202 8.11 5.94 -17.47
CA ALA A 202 7.76 6.16 -16.07
C ALA A 202 7.15 4.89 -15.43
N PRO A 203 7.40 4.61 -14.13
CA PRO A 203 6.80 3.47 -13.43
C PRO A 203 5.26 3.46 -13.51
N ASP A 204 4.67 2.27 -13.57
CA ASP A 204 3.22 2.10 -13.71
C ASP A 204 2.42 2.47 -12.45
N ASN A 205 3.07 2.53 -11.29
CA ASN A 205 2.45 2.84 -10.01
C ASN A 205 2.38 4.34 -9.68
N LEU A 206 2.87 5.20 -10.57
CA LEU A 206 2.76 6.64 -10.40
C LEU A 206 1.32 7.10 -10.61
N ARG A 207 0.91 8.14 -9.87
CA ARG A 207 -0.29 8.90 -10.20
C ARG A 207 -0.03 9.71 -11.47
N ARG A 208 -0.95 9.62 -12.43
CA ARG A 208 -0.76 10.22 -13.77
C ARG A 208 -1.72 11.38 -13.96
N ALA A 209 -1.21 12.50 -14.47
CA ALA A 209 -1.99 13.70 -14.72
C ALA A 209 -1.65 14.33 -16.08
N ILE A 210 -2.66 14.94 -16.71
CA ILE A 210 -2.50 15.87 -17.83
C ILE A 210 -3.00 17.23 -17.36
N VAL A 211 -2.19 18.27 -17.54
CA VAL A 211 -2.59 19.66 -17.31
C VAL A 211 -2.77 20.33 -18.67
N VAL A 212 -4.02 20.54 -19.06
CA VAL A 212 -4.42 21.06 -20.36
C VAL A 212 -4.65 22.55 -20.26
N PHE A 213 -3.85 23.33 -20.96
CA PHE A 213 -4.04 24.77 -21.15
C PHE A 213 -4.77 25.01 -22.47
N SER A 214 -6.02 25.47 -22.43
CA SER A 214 -6.85 25.67 -23.63
C SER A 214 -7.82 26.83 -23.48
N ASP A 215 -8.16 27.50 -24.59
CA ASP A 215 -9.23 28.51 -24.64
C ASP A 215 -10.62 27.90 -24.89
N GLY A 216 -10.68 26.57 -25.06
CA GLY A 216 -11.87 25.78 -25.31
C GLY A 216 -12.57 26.10 -26.63
N TYR A 217 -11.91 26.79 -27.57
CA TYR A 217 -12.52 27.24 -28.83
C TYR A 217 -12.94 26.05 -29.73
N ASP A 218 -12.32 24.90 -29.54
CA ASP A 218 -12.70 23.69 -30.23
C ASP A 218 -14.03 23.12 -29.74
N SER A 219 -14.99 23.08 -30.65
CA SER A 219 -16.29 22.48 -30.42
C SER A 219 -16.16 20.96 -30.36
N LEU A 220 -15.94 20.43 -29.17
CA LEU A 220 -15.98 19.00 -28.90
C LEU A 220 -17.43 18.51 -28.91
N SER A 221 -17.70 17.41 -29.62
CA SER A 221 -18.97 16.70 -29.48
C SER A 221 -19.00 15.94 -28.15
N ALA A 222 -20.20 15.71 -27.61
CA ALA A 222 -20.36 14.92 -26.38
C ALA A 222 -19.69 13.53 -26.48
N VAL A 223 -19.78 12.89 -27.65
CA VAL A 223 -19.18 11.58 -27.92
C VAL A 223 -17.65 11.62 -27.80
N GLN A 224 -17.01 12.68 -28.29
CA GLN A 224 -15.56 12.85 -28.19
C GLN A 224 -15.10 13.04 -26.75
N ILE A 225 -15.83 13.83 -25.96
CA ILE A 225 -15.51 14.00 -24.55
C ILE A 225 -15.69 12.68 -23.79
N ASP A 226 -16.77 11.94 -24.02
CA ASP A 226 -17.01 10.66 -23.35
C ASP A 226 -15.90 9.63 -23.69
N ASP A 227 -15.41 9.65 -24.94
CA ASP A 227 -14.30 8.80 -25.37
C ASP A 227 -12.96 9.16 -24.69
N ILE A 228 -12.64 10.46 -24.56
CA ILE A 228 -11.48 10.93 -23.79
C ILE A 228 -11.61 10.47 -22.34
N VAL A 229 -12.73 10.76 -21.70
CA VAL A 229 -12.98 10.44 -20.28
C VAL A 229 -12.80 8.93 -20.04
N ASN A 230 -13.43 8.10 -20.87
CA ASN A 230 -13.34 6.65 -20.74
C ASN A 230 -11.93 6.11 -21.01
N ARG A 231 -11.18 6.75 -21.90
CA ARG A 231 -9.78 6.39 -22.14
C ARG A 231 -8.90 6.79 -20.96
N SER A 232 -9.02 8.04 -20.49
CA SER A 232 -8.27 8.57 -19.35
C SER A 232 -8.47 7.75 -18.09
N ASN A 233 -9.73 7.42 -17.76
CA ASN A 233 -10.08 6.62 -16.60
C ASN A 233 -9.52 5.19 -16.68
N ARG A 234 -9.47 4.60 -17.88
CA ARG A 234 -8.83 3.27 -18.08
C ARG A 234 -7.31 3.33 -17.95
N ALA A 235 -6.70 4.46 -18.33
CA ALA A 235 -5.27 4.68 -18.20
C ALA A 235 -4.85 5.17 -16.81
N GLY A 236 -5.81 5.42 -15.90
CA GLY A 236 -5.55 5.98 -14.57
C GLY A 236 -5.01 7.41 -14.62
N VAL A 237 -5.43 8.21 -15.61
CA VAL A 237 -4.92 9.57 -15.84
C VAL A 237 -5.98 10.61 -15.47
N ALA A 238 -5.66 11.51 -14.54
CA ALA A 238 -6.48 12.67 -14.23
C ALA A 238 -6.22 13.81 -15.24
N ILE A 239 -7.27 14.47 -15.75
CA ILE A 239 -7.12 15.60 -16.68
C ILE A 239 -7.53 16.89 -15.99
N HIS A 240 -6.56 17.71 -15.61
CA HIS A 240 -6.80 19.06 -15.14
C HIS A 240 -6.92 19.99 -16.34
N THR A 241 -7.97 20.81 -16.37
CA THR A 241 -8.20 21.75 -17.46
C THR A 241 -8.09 23.19 -16.95
N VAL A 242 -7.26 23.97 -17.63
CA VAL A 242 -7.00 25.38 -17.32
C VAL A 242 -7.47 26.20 -18.51
N MET A 243 -8.57 26.92 -18.31
CA MET A 243 -9.12 27.81 -19.32
C MET A 243 -8.29 29.09 -19.44
N ILE A 244 -7.88 29.44 -20.66
CA ILE A 244 -7.15 30.69 -20.94
C ILE A 244 -7.98 31.62 -21.81
N GLY A 245 -7.98 32.91 -21.48
CA GLY A 245 -8.66 33.94 -22.26
C GLY A 245 -10.12 34.14 -21.83
N PRO A 246 -10.93 34.83 -22.65
CA PRO A 246 -12.27 35.24 -22.26
C PRO A 246 -13.20 34.03 -22.04
N GLU A 247 -13.87 34.04 -20.89
CA GLU A 247 -14.80 32.98 -20.49
C GLU A 247 -16.02 32.93 -21.43
N ASP A 248 -16.28 31.75 -21.98
CA ASP A 248 -17.51 31.41 -22.71
C ASP A 248 -18.15 30.20 -22.04
N GLU A 249 -19.45 30.29 -21.79
CA GLU A 249 -20.19 29.29 -21.02
C GLU A 249 -20.14 27.89 -21.64
N ALA A 250 -20.21 27.78 -22.97
CA ALA A 250 -20.18 26.48 -23.64
C ALA A 250 -18.77 25.86 -23.59
N ARG A 251 -17.74 26.68 -23.74
CA ARG A 251 -16.34 26.24 -23.67
C ARG A 251 -15.95 25.79 -22.28
N ARG A 252 -16.33 26.57 -21.28
CA ARG A 252 -16.17 26.24 -19.86
C ARG A 252 -16.83 24.91 -19.53
N GLN A 253 -18.08 24.70 -19.94
CA GLN A 253 -18.79 23.45 -19.67
C GLN A 253 -18.07 22.23 -20.24
N ASN A 254 -17.48 22.33 -21.44
CA ASN A 254 -16.73 21.23 -22.04
C ASN A 254 -15.44 20.90 -21.26
N LEU A 255 -14.62 21.91 -20.96
CA LEU A 255 -13.38 21.74 -20.21
C LEU A 255 -13.64 21.22 -18.79
N GLN A 256 -14.66 21.77 -18.12
CA GLN A 256 -15.08 21.33 -16.80
C GLN A 256 -15.56 19.88 -16.82
N ARG A 257 -16.35 19.50 -17.83
CA ARG A 257 -16.84 18.13 -17.96
C ARG A 257 -15.71 17.11 -18.18
N ILE A 258 -14.63 17.49 -18.86
CA ILE A 258 -13.44 16.62 -18.99
C ILE A 258 -12.77 16.45 -17.63
N ALA A 259 -12.53 17.55 -16.91
CA ALA A 259 -11.85 17.50 -15.62
C ALA A 259 -12.65 16.71 -14.58
N ASP A 260 -13.90 17.10 -14.34
CA ASP A 260 -14.74 16.51 -13.28
C ASP A 260 -14.95 15.00 -13.49
N ASN A 261 -15.01 14.53 -14.75
CA ASN A 261 -15.24 13.11 -15.04
C ASN A 261 -13.95 12.27 -15.17
N THR A 262 -12.77 12.90 -15.08
CA THR A 262 -11.47 12.21 -15.05
C THR A 262 -10.78 12.29 -13.69
N GLY A 263 -11.44 12.85 -12.66
CA GLY A 263 -10.82 13.10 -11.35
C GLY A 263 -9.86 14.30 -11.33
N GLY A 264 -9.81 15.08 -12.42
CA GLY A 264 -9.06 16.32 -12.49
C GLY A 264 -9.85 17.53 -11.99
N THR A 265 -9.24 18.70 -12.09
CA THR A 265 -9.85 19.97 -11.66
C THR A 265 -9.91 20.98 -12.79
N TYR A 266 -11.03 21.71 -12.88
CA TYR A 266 -11.19 22.84 -13.79
C TYR A 266 -10.80 24.16 -13.10
N ARG A 267 -10.02 24.98 -13.79
CA ARG A 267 -9.61 26.31 -13.33
C ARG A 267 -9.69 27.31 -14.48
N VAL A 268 -9.96 28.57 -14.16
CA VAL A 268 -9.77 29.69 -15.08
C VAL A 268 -8.42 30.32 -14.76
N TYR A 269 -7.60 30.57 -15.79
CA TYR A 269 -6.36 31.30 -15.64
C TYR A 269 -6.66 32.80 -15.63
N ASP A 270 -7.07 33.31 -14.46
CA ASP A 270 -7.37 34.71 -14.18
C ASP A 270 -6.42 35.36 -13.16
N ASP A 271 -5.59 34.55 -12.49
CA ASP A 271 -4.59 34.97 -11.51
C ASP A 271 -3.46 33.92 -11.38
N LEU A 272 -2.25 34.37 -11.05
CA LEU A 272 -1.06 33.53 -10.83
C LEU A 272 -1.23 32.58 -9.64
N ASP A 273 -1.98 32.99 -8.61
CA ASP A 273 -2.24 32.16 -7.41
C ASP A 273 -3.05 30.89 -7.72
N VAL A 274 -3.84 30.90 -8.81
CA VAL A 274 -4.63 29.74 -9.23
C VAL A 274 -3.72 28.57 -9.57
N MET A 275 -2.61 28.84 -10.28
CA MET A 275 -1.69 27.78 -10.68
C MET A 275 -0.91 27.22 -9.52
N GLN A 276 -0.46 28.06 -8.59
CA GLN A 276 0.22 27.57 -7.39
C GLN A 276 -0.66 26.62 -6.56
N ARG A 277 -1.97 26.83 -6.53
CA ARG A 277 -2.89 25.88 -5.86
C ARG A 277 -2.91 24.54 -6.59
N LEU A 278 -3.06 24.53 -7.92
CA LEU A 278 -3.02 23.30 -8.71
C LEU A 278 -1.69 22.56 -8.54
N TRP A 279 -0.56 23.27 -8.55
CA TRP A 279 0.78 22.70 -8.34
C TRP A 279 0.93 22.01 -6.99
N ARG A 280 0.43 22.62 -5.91
CA ARG A 280 0.42 21.98 -4.59
C ARG A 280 -0.56 20.82 -4.50
N GLU A 281 -1.68 20.88 -5.21
CA GLU A 281 -2.63 19.76 -5.31
C GLU A 281 -1.94 18.56 -5.97
N LEU A 282 -1.31 18.73 -7.14
CA LEU A 282 -0.53 17.68 -7.81
C LEU A 282 0.62 17.15 -6.93
N GLY A 283 1.36 18.03 -6.26
CA GLY A 283 2.45 17.64 -5.37
C GLY A 283 2.00 16.76 -4.19
N ARG A 284 0.74 16.87 -3.73
CA ARG A 284 0.18 15.99 -2.69
C ARG A 284 -0.14 14.59 -3.21
N GLU A 285 -0.29 14.41 -4.52
CA GLU A 285 -0.54 13.09 -5.11
C GLU A 285 0.71 12.19 -5.14
N ARG A 286 1.89 12.75 -4.83
CA ARG A 286 3.18 12.03 -4.76
C ARG A 286 3.21 11.01 -3.63
N THR A 287 2.53 11.32 -2.52
CA THR A 287 2.50 10.46 -1.34
C THR A 287 1.33 9.50 -1.39
N GLN A 288 1.62 8.22 -1.17
CA GLN A 288 0.64 7.13 -1.16
C GLN A 288 0.83 6.26 0.08
N THR A 289 -0.14 5.41 0.42
CA THR A 289 -0.01 4.48 1.54
C THR A 289 0.36 3.10 1.04
N ARG A 290 1.43 2.53 1.58
CA ARG A 290 1.90 1.18 1.31
C ARG A 290 1.51 0.26 2.46
N PHE A 291 0.91 -0.88 2.14
CA PHE A 291 0.61 -1.96 3.07
C PHE A 291 1.48 -3.17 2.75
N GLU A 292 2.03 -3.78 3.80
CA GLU A 292 2.75 -5.05 3.70
C GLU A 292 1.89 -6.15 4.29
N TYR A 293 1.79 -7.28 3.58
CA TYR A 293 1.19 -8.49 4.10
C TYR A 293 1.90 -9.73 3.58
N ARG A 294 1.71 -10.86 4.24
CA ARG A 294 2.26 -12.15 3.83
C ARG A 294 1.24 -12.93 3.00
N LEU A 295 1.65 -13.39 1.83
CA LEU A 295 0.81 -14.20 0.94
C LEU A 295 0.32 -15.48 1.64
N THR A 296 -0.96 -15.83 1.48
CA THR A 296 -1.52 -17.03 2.14
C THR A 296 -1.93 -18.15 1.20
N LYS A 297 -2.00 -17.86 -0.11
CA LYS A 297 -2.40 -18.80 -1.16
C LYS A 297 -1.34 -18.87 -2.25
N SER A 298 -1.14 -20.05 -2.85
CA SER A 298 -0.17 -20.25 -3.92
C SER A 298 -0.63 -19.76 -5.30
N ASP A 299 -1.94 -19.59 -5.50
CA ASP A 299 -2.56 -19.15 -6.75
C ASP A 299 -3.68 -18.12 -6.52
N PRO A 300 -3.38 -16.95 -5.90
CA PRO A 300 -4.37 -15.89 -5.75
C PRO A 300 -4.78 -15.34 -7.14
N ALA A 301 -6.05 -15.00 -7.31
CA ALA A 301 -6.58 -14.46 -8.56
C ALA A 301 -6.87 -12.95 -8.47
N GLU A 302 -7.37 -12.48 -7.32
CA GLU A 302 -7.76 -11.10 -7.08
C GLU A 302 -7.14 -10.59 -5.77
N LEU A 303 -6.60 -9.37 -5.83
CA LEU A 303 -6.25 -8.57 -4.65
C LEU A 303 -7.22 -7.39 -4.57
N ALA A 304 -7.79 -7.16 -3.39
CA ALA A 304 -8.70 -6.05 -3.18
C ALA A 304 -8.46 -5.34 -1.85
N ILE A 305 -8.82 -4.06 -1.82
CA ILE A 305 -8.77 -3.22 -0.63
C ILE A 305 -10.16 -2.65 -0.41
N GLU A 306 -10.61 -2.70 0.84
CA GLU A 306 -11.84 -2.07 1.30
C GLU A 306 -11.54 -1.07 2.42
N VAL A 307 -12.06 0.14 2.29
CA VAL A 307 -11.88 1.20 3.30
C VAL A 307 -13.25 1.66 3.75
N THR A 308 -13.48 1.65 5.07
CA THR A 308 -14.74 2.09 5.66
C THR A 308 -14.63 3.55 6.07
N LEU A 309 -15.45 4.40 5.48
CA LEU A 309 -15.51 5.83 5.77
C LEU A 309 -16.27 6.09 7.09
N PRO A 310 -16.08 7.25 7.75
CA PRO A 310 -16.76 7.58 9.01
C PRO A 310 -18.29 7.63 8.92
N ASN A 311 -18.84 7.83 7.71
CA ASN A 311 -20.28 7.79 7.44
C ASN A 311 -20.84 6.36 7.30
N GLY A 312 -20.00 5.32 7.45
CA GLY A 312 -20.35 3.91 7.31
C GLY A 312 -20.35 3.38 5.86
N GLN A 313 -20.04 4.22 4.87
CA GLN A 313 -19.88 3.80 3.48
C GLN A 313 -18.54 3.09 3.31
N THR A 314 -18.50 2.00 2.55
CA THR A 314 -17.26 1.33 2.18
C THR A 314 -16.92 1.67 0.74
N VAL A 315 -15.68 2.11 0.51
CA VAL A 315 -15.09 2.24 -0.82
C VAL A 315 -14.16 1.05 -1.06
N ARG A 316 -14.12 0.56 -2.29
CA ARG A 316 -13.41 -0.67 -2.66
C ARG A 316 -12.71 -0.48 -3.99
N ASP A 317 -11.49 -1.01 -4.07
CA ASP A 317 -10.82 -1.25 -5.33
C ASP A 317 -10.20 -2.65 -5.39
N ALA A 318 -10.03 -3.18 -6.60
CA ALA A 318 -9.49 -4.52 -6.81
C ALA A 318 -8.78 -4.66 -8.15
N VAL A 319 -7.71 -5.44 -8.14
CA VAL A 319 -6.85 -5.72 -9.29
C VAL A 319 -6.64 -7.22 -9.45
N GLU A 320 -6.30 -7.64 -10.66
CA GLU A 320 -5.81 -9.01 -10.90
C GLU A 320 -4.47 -9.19 -10.19
N TYR A 321 -4.30 -10.35 -9.56
CA TYR A 321 -3.09 -10.62 -8.80
C TYR A 321 -1.89 -10.85 -9.75
N PRO A 322 -0.71 -10.26 -9.51
CA PRO A 322 0.47 -10.51 -10.34
C PRO A 322 0.89 -11.98 -10.33
N ILE A 323 1.32 -12.52 -11.47
CA ILE A 323 1.76 -13.91 -11.55
C ILE A 323 3.09 -14.08 -10.80
N ILE A 324 3.09 -14.93 -9.77
CA ILE A 324 4.29 -15.35 -9.04
C ILE A 324 4.59 -16.81 -9.43
N PRO A 325 5.80 -17.12 -9.95
CA PRO A 325 6.17 -18.49 -10.30
C PRO A 325 6.58 -19.28 -9.04
N ILE A 326 5.63 -19.53 -8.15
CA ILE A 326 5.89 -20.20 -6.87
C ILE A 326 6.27 -21.66 -7.12
N GLN A 327 7.36 -22.10 -6.49
CA GLN A 327 7.88 -23.45 -6.63
C GLN A 327 7.88 -24.18 -5.28
N PRO A 328 7.66 -25.50 -5.25
CA PRO A 328 7.84 -26.27 -4.02
C PRO A 328 9.25 -26.08 -3.46
N VAL A 329 9.35 -25.95 -2.15
CA VAL A 329 10.64 -25.93 -1.44
C VAL A 329 11.38 -27.25 -1.67
N GLU A 330 12.67 -27.18 -1.96
CA GLU A 330 13.53 -28.35 -2.06
C GLU A 330 13.99 -28.76 -0.66
N MET A 331 13.81 -30.03 -0.32
CA MET A 331 14.14 -30.59 0.99
C MET A 331 15.22 -31.65 0.86
N THR A 332 16.27 -31.56 1.67
CA THR A 332 17.38 -32.52 1.69
C THR A 332 17.59 -33.05 3.10
N ILE A 333 17.72 -34.37 3.24
CA ILE A 333 18.09 -35.02 4.49
C ILE A 333 19.63 -34.96 4.61
N VAL A 334 20.11 -34.19 5.58
CA VAL A 334 21.55 -34.11 5.92
C VAL A 334 21.92 -35.19 6.93
N ARG A 335 21.03 -35.46 7.89
CA ARG A 335 21.19 -36.54 8.87
C ARG A 335 19.91 -37.37 9.00
N PRO A 336 20.00 -38.70 9.11
CA PRO A 336 21.22 -39.50 9.01
C PRO A 336 21.89 -39.40 7.63
N GLU A 337 23.20 -39.62 7.57
CA GLU A 337 23.91 -39.72 6.29
C GLU A 337 23.55 -41.03 5.58
N ALA A 338 23.63 -41.03 4.25
CA ALA A 338 23.40 -42.25 3.47
C ALA A 338 24.38 -43.36 3.86
N GLY A 339 23.84 -44.49 4.34
CA GLY A 339 24.61 -45.63 4.82
C GLY A 339 25.14 -45.49 6.26
N GLN A 340 24.75 -44.44 6.99
CA GLN A 340 25.16 -44.25 8.39
C GLN A 340 24.79 -45.46 9.24
N VAL A 341 25.71 -45.87 10.14
CA VAL A 341 25.47 -46.91 11.14
C VAL A 341 25.18 -46.26 12.48
N VAL A 342 24.00 -46.51 13.02
CA VAL A 342 23.54 -46.08 14.34
C VAL A 342 23.75 -47.23 15.31
N VAL A 343 24.77 -47.11 16.17
CA VAL A 343 25.11 -48.13 17.15
C VAL A 343 24.40 -47.83 18.47
N ARG A 344 23.51 -48.74 18.88
CA ARG A 344 22.77 -48.68 20.14
C ARG A 344 23.45 -49.55 21.20
N THR A 345 23.79 -48.97 22.35
CA THR A 345 24.61 -49.62 23.39
C THR A 345 23.75 -49.96 24.61
N ALA A 346 23.84 -51.20 25.08
CA ALA A 346 23.24 -51.63 26.33
C ALA A 346 24.09 -51.23 27.54
N ALA A 347 23.42 -50.86 28.65
CA ALA A 347 24.09 -50.59 29.93
C ALA A 347 24.61 -51.87 30.62
N ALA A 348 23.94 -53.01 30.40
CA ALA A 348 24.26 -54.33 30.96
C ALA A 348 23.86 -55.46 29.99
N PRO A 349 24.35 -56.71 30.18
CA PRO A 349 24.04 -57.83 29.29
C PRO A 349 22.56 -58.11 29.05
N ASP A 350 21.72 -57.83 30.06
CA ASP A 350 20.28 -58.08 30.03
C ASP A 350 19.45 -56.80 29.77
N THR A 351 20.07 -55.69 29.34
CA THR A 351 19.36 -54.43 29.07
C THR A 351 18.36 -54.63 27.90
N PRO A 352 17.06 -54.34 28.10
CA PRO A 352 16.06 -54.40 27.04
C PRO A 352 16.37 -53.45 25.87
N LEU A 353 15.94 -53.80 24.66
CA LEU A 353 16.14 -52.97 23.47
C LEU A 353 15.61 -51.54 23.66
N GLU A 354 14.50 -51.36 24.35
CA GLU A 354 13.88 -50.04 24.57
C GLU A 354 14.71 -49.10 25.44
N GLU A 355 15.71 -49.62 26.18
CA GLU A 355 16.58 -48.87 27.09
C GLU A 355 18.00 -48.66 26.51
N MET A 356 18.32 -49.23 25.35
CA MET A 356 19.63 -49.07 24.71
C MET A 356 19.78 -47.68 24.08
N GLU A 357 20.83 -46.94 24.46
CA GLU A 357 21.12 -45.59 23.95
C GLU A 357 21.85 -45.62 22.58
N PRO A 358 21.56 -44.70 21.64
CA PRO A 358 20.60 -43.61 21.76
C PRO A 358 19.15 -44.09 21.58
N LEU A 359 18.23 -43.45 22.30
CA LEU A 359 16.78 -43.71 22.21
C LEU A 359 16.13 -42.99 21.03
N GLU A 360 16.79 -41.95 20.51
CA GLU A 360 16.31 -41.07 19.46
C GLU A 360 17.40 -40.86 18.39
N LEU A 361 16.97 -40.71 17.14
CA LEU A 361 17.80 -40.43 15.98
C LEU A 361 17.67 -38.95 15.63
N PRO A 362 18.76 -38.16 15.66
CA PRO A 362 18.73 -36.81 15.14
C PRO A 362 18.56 -36.83 13.62
N ILE A 363 17.43 -36.30 13.17
CA ILE A 363 17.14 -36.02 11.77
C ILE A 363 17.46 -34.54 11.54
N GLN A 364 18.35 -34.28 10.57
CA GLN A 364 18.68 -32.93 10.16
C GLN A 364 18.23 -32.70 8.71
N LEU A 365 17.46 -31.65 8.47
CA LEU A 365 16.98 -31.24 7.16
C LEU A 365 17.61 -29.92 6.74
N GLU A 366 17.90 -29.80 5.46
CA GLU A 366 18.20 -28.54 4.79
C GLU A 366 17.10 -28.22 3.77
N PHE A 367 16.82 -26.93 3.63
CA PHE A 367 15.79 -26.41 2.76
C PHE A 367 16.40 -25.41 1.78
N ALA A 368 16.04 -25.53 0.51
CA ALA A 368 16.33 -24.53 -0.52
C ALA A 368 15.00 -24.06 -1.12
N TRP A 369 14.88 -22.75 -1.34
CA TRP A 369 13.69 -22.13 -1.93
C TRP A 369 14.06 -21.68 -3.34
N PRO A 370 13.71 -22.46 -4.39
CA PRO A 370 14.06 -22.13 -5.77
C PRO A 370 13.49 -20.79 -6.24
N ASP A 371 12.38 -20.37 -5.62
CA ASP A 371 11.69 -19.11 -5.85
C ASP A 371 12.17 -17.97 -4.92
N GLY A 372 13.19 -18.21 -4.09
CA GLY A 372 13.78 -17.23 -3.16
C GLY A 372 12.92 -16.91 -1.92
N GLY A 373 11.62 -17.20 -1.96
CA GLY A 373 10.69 -16.83 -0.89
C GLY A 373 10.72 -17.82 0.26
N ARG A 374 11.42 -17.48 1.34
CA ARG A 374 11.46 -18.31 2.55
C ARG A 374 10.09 -18.41 3.20
N ARG A 375 9.62 -19.65 3.37
CA ARG A 375 8.29 -20.00 3.89
C ARG A 375 8.39 -20.97 5.04
N SER A 376 7.44 -20.89 5.97
CA SER A 376 7.30 -21.86 7.05
C SER A 376 6.54 -23.11 6.59
N PHE A 377 6.70 -24.21 7.32
CA PHE A 377 5.94 -25.43 7.08
C PHE A 377 4.70 -25.50 7.96
N LYS A 378 3.54 -25.82 7.37
CA LYS A 378 2.34 -26.20 8.12
C LYS A 378 2.51 -27.57 8.76
N ARG A 379 3.20 -28.49 8.05
CA ARG A 379 3.42 -29.86 8.51
C ARG A 379 4.63 -30.50 7.86
N ILE A 380 5.40 -31.27 8.63
CA ILE A 380 6.41 -32.20 8.13
C ILE A 380 6.12 -33.60 8.68
N GLU A 381 6.16 -34.61 7.83
CA GLU A 381 5.97 -36.01 8.17
C GLU A 381 7.29 -36.76 8.00
N TYR A 382 7.69 -37.47 9.05
CA TYR A 382 8.89 -38.31 9.11
C TYR A 382 8.44 -39.77 9.21
N GLU A 383 8.97 -40.64 8.35
CA GLU A 383 8.61 -42.06 8.34
C GLU A 383 9.87 -42.94 8.36
N ILE A 384 9.89 -43.91 9.28
CA ILE A 384 10.89 -44.98 9.35
C ILE A 384 10.15 -46.31 9.56
N ASP A 385 10.24 -47.22 8.59
CA ASP A 385 9.66 -48.58 8.66
C ASP A 385 8.16 -48.59 9.04
N GLY A 386 7.38 -47.72 8.41
CA GLY A 386 5.94 -47.56 8.68
C GLY A 386 5.60 -46.82 9.98
N ILE A 387 6.59 -46.47 10.81
CA ILE A 387 6.40 -45.59 11.97
C ILE A 387 6.43 -44.15 11.48
N THR A 388 5.30 -43.45 11.55
CA THR A 388 5.18 -42.03 11.15
C THR A 388 5.17 -41.11 12.36
N GLN A 389 5.90 -40.01 12.28
CA GLN A 389 5.83 -38.88 13.20
C GLN A 389 5.48 -37.63 12.42
N VAL A 390 4.48 -36.88 12.90
CA VAL A 390 3.98 -35.67 12.25
C VAL A 390 4.32 -34.46 13.12
N GLN A 391 5.01 -33.49 12.55
CA GLN A 391 5.33 -32.22 13.18
C GLN A 391 4.50 -31.11 12.57
N THR A 392 3.73 -30.41 13.39
CA THR A 392 2.89 -29.26 13.01
C THR A 392 3.27 -27.97 13.74
N GLN A 393 4.20 -28.06 14.71
CA GLN A 393 4.81 -26.89 15.34
C GLN A 393 6.14 -26.59 14.63
N GLU A 394 6.57 -25.34 14.66
CA GLU A 394 7.78 -24.90 13.97
C GLU A 394 9.03 -25.58 14.55
N VAL A 395 9.53 -26.58 13.82
CA VAL A 395 10.78 -27.28 14.13
C VAL A 395 11.66 -27.18 12.90
N PHE A 396 12.56 -26.20 12.90
CA PHE A 396 13.44 -25.97 11.76
C PHE A 396 14.61 -26.94 11.78
N GLY A 397 14.67 -27.78 10.76
CA GLY A 397 15.88 -28.45 10.34
C GLY A 397 16.44 -29.50 11.29
N ASN A 398 15.96 -29.65 12.53
CA ASN A 398 16.44 -30.64 13.48
C ASN A 398 15.28 -31.27 14.24
N TYR A 399 15.14 -32.60 14.13
CA TYR A 399 14.10 -33.35 14.81
C TYR A 399 14.69 -34.60 15.47
N LEU A 400 14.26 -34.92 16.69
CA LEU A 400 14.66 -36.15 17.38
C LEU A 400 13.60 -37.23 17.16
N PHE A 401 13.89 -38.20 16.29
CA PHE A 401 12.97 -39.28 15.95
C PHE A 401 13.13 -40.46 16.90
N PRO A 402 12.09 -40.96 17.57
CA PRO A 402 12.21 -42.08 18.51
C PRO A 402 12.56 -43.39 17.80
N ILE A 403 13.70 -43.99 18.12
CA ILE A 403 14.19 -45.27 17.56
C ILE A 403 14.22 -46.42 18.56
N ARG A 404 13.75 -46.20 19.80
CA ARG A 404 13.77 -47.19 20.88
C ARG A 404 13.17 -48.56 20.53
N ARG A 405 12.22 -48.60 19.60
CA ARG A 405 11.52 -49.81 19.12
C ARG A 405 12.10 -50.42 17.85
N LEU A 406 13.15 -49.83 17.28
CA LEU A 406 13.78 -50.37 16.07
C LEU A 406 14.76 -51.48 16.44
N ASP A 407 14.52 -52.67 15.89
CA ASP A 407 15.42 -53.82 15.94
C ASP A 407 16.72 -53.55 15.14
N PRO A 408 17.79 -54.33 15.32
CA PRO A 408 18.95 -54.26 14.44
C PRO A 408 18.58 -54.61 13.00
N GLY A 409 18.87 -53.71 12.05
CA GLY A 409 18.39 -53.84 10.69
C GLY A 409 18.72 -52.66 9.78
N ASN A 410 18.28 -52.74 8.52
CA ASN A 410 18.39 -51.65 7.55
C ASN A 410 17.07 -50.90 7.49
N TYR A 411 17.15 -49.57 7.58
CA TYR A 411 16.01 -48.68 7.64
C TYR A 411 16.11 -47.62 6.54
N THR A 412 14.98 -47.08 6.13
CA THR A 412 14.92 -45.94 5.20
C THR A 412 14.09 -44.84 5.83
N LEU A 413 14.68 -43.65 5.95
CA LEU A 413 14.00 -42.44 6.33
C LEU A 413 13.35 -41.81 5.10
N ARG A 414 12.04 -41.56 5.18
CA ARG A 414 11.29 -40.75 4.22
C ARG A 414 10.81 -39.50 4.92
N VAL A 415 10.91 -38.36 4.23
CA VAL A 415 10.42 -37.08 4.76
C VAL A 415 9.62 -36.39 3.67
N SER A 416 8.43 -35.92 4.03
CA SER A 416 7.54 -35.12 3.20
C SER A 416 6.98 -33.96 4.00
N GLY A 417 6.61 -32.86 3.34
CA GLY A 417 6.08 -31.69 4.01
C GLY A 417 5.10 -30.92 3.16
N ILE A 418 4.31 -30.08 3.83
CA ILE A 418 3.40 -29.12 3.22
C ILE A 418 3.76 -27.74 3.77
N ASP A 419 4.12 -26.80 2.89
CA ASP A 419 4.46 -25.44 3.28
C ASP A 419 3.22 -24.59 3.62
N GLU A 420 3.44 -23.36 4.08
CA GLU A 420 2.36 -22.44 4.46
C GLU A 420 1.42 -22.06 3.31
N LEU A 421 1.86 -22.18 2.05
CA LEU A 421 1.05 -21.95 0.85
C LEU A 421 0.36 -23.23 0.34
N GLY A 422 0.55 -24.36 1.03
CA GLY A 422 -0.05 -25.64 0.69
C GLY A 422 0.73 -26.44 -0.35
N LEU A 423 1.97 -26.06 -0.66
CA LEU A 423 2.81 -26.78 -1.61
C LEU A 423 3.41 -28.02 -0.94
N GLU A 424 3.25 -29.15 -1.61
CA GLU A 424 3.81 -30.43 -1.17
C GLU A 424 5.26 -30.57 -1.62
N THR A 425 6.09 -31.12 -0.75
CA THR A 425 7.50 -31.43 -1.03
C THR A 425 7.89 -32.77 -0.40
N SER A 426 8.92 -33.41 -0.94
CA SER A 426 9.52 -34.59 -0.35
C SER A 426 11.02 -34.64 -0.61
N ALA A 427 11.77 -35.06 0.41
CA ALA A 427 13.19 -35.31 0.28
C ALA A 427 13.49 -36.67 -0.35
N ALA A 428 14.63 -36.79 -1.01
CA ALA A 428 15.13 -38.09 -1.46
C ALA A 428 15.32 -39.02 -0.24
N PRO A 429 14.78 -40.26 -0.26
CA PRO A 429 14.88 -41.16 0.89
C PRO A 429 16.32 -41.52 1.22
N VAL A 430 16.65 -41.58 2.51
CA VAL A 430 18.00 -41.93 2.99
C VAL A 430 17.96 -43.24 3.76
N SER A 431 18.78 -44.20 3.34
CA SER A 431 18.93 -45.47 4.05
C SER A 431 20.04 -45.40 5.10
N PHE A 432 19.80 -46.01 6.26
CA PHE A 432 20.76 -46.13 7.36
C PHE A 432 20.62 -47.51 8.03
N ARG A 433 21.58 -47.90 8.87
CA ARG A 433 21.58 -49.20 9.55
C ARG A 433 21.60 -49.02 11.06
N VAL A 434 20.84 -49.84 11.78
CA VAL A 434 20.87 -49.92 13.24
C VAL A 434 21.61 -51.19 13.65
N GLU A 435 22.59 -51.06 14.55
CA GLU A 435 23.30 -52.16 15.17
C GLU A 435 23.21 -52.04 16.69
N THR A 436 23.28 -53.16 17.42
CA THR A 436 23.31 -53.16 18.88
C THR A 436 24.62 -53.72 19.42
N VAL A 437 25.11 -53.13 20.51
CA VAL A 437 26.31 -53.58 21.22
C VAL A 437 25.93 -53.87 22.67
N VAL A 438 26.25 -55.09 23.11
CA VAL A 438 26.03 -55.54 24.49
C VAL A 438 27.40 -55.66 25.17
N PRO A 439 27.57 -55.11 26.39
CA PRO A 439 28.84 -55.22 27.09
C PRO A 439 29.18 -56.69 27.37
N THR A 440 30.44 -57.07 27.14
CA THR A 440 30.91 -58.43 27.44
C THR A 440 30.80 -58.66 28.96
N PRO A 441 30.23 -59.78 29.42
CA PRO A 441 30.16 -60.06 30.85
C PRO A 441 31.58 -60.06 31.42
N VAL A 442 31.84 -59.17 32.39
CA VAL A 442 33.07 -59.23 33.19
C VAL A 442 33.06 -60.62 33.85
N PRO A 443 34.12 -61.44 33.68
CA PRO A 443 34.15 -62.75 34.32
C PRO A 443 33.98 -62.54 35.82
N THR A 444 32.91 -63.11 36.38
CA THR A 444 32.68 -63.15 37.82
C THR A 444 33.96 -63.67 38.47
N ALA A 445 34.60 -62.85 39.32
CA ALA A 445 35.76 -63.29 40.07
C ALA A 445 35.37 -64.59 40.80
N THR A 446 36.12 -65.67 40.54
CA THR A 446 35.96 -66.92 41.26
C THR A 446 36.03 -66.59 42.76
N PRO A 447 35.06 -66.98 43.59
CA PRO A 447 35.08 -66.64 45.01
C PRO A 447 36.39 -67.16 45.61
N THR A 448 37.21 -66.25 46.11
CA THR A 448 38.37 -66.59 46.96
C THR A 448 37.83 -67.32 48.19
N PRO A 449 38.35 -68.51 48.54
CA PRO A 449 37.88 -69.25 49.71
C PRO A 449 38.05 -68.41 50.98
N GLU A 450 36.96 -68.30 51.74
CA GLU A 450 36.87 -67.60 53.02
C GLU A 450 37.86 -68.23 54.05
N PRO A 451 38.69 -67.43 54.75
CA PRO A 451 39.56 -67.98 55.78
C PRO A 451 38.75 -68.43 57.00
N THR A 452 39.02 -69.66 57.45
CA THR A 452 38.44 -70.29 58.63
C THR A 452 38.68 -69.45 59.90
N PRO A 453 37.65 -69.18 60.74
CA PRO A 453 37.82 -68.42 61.97
C PRO A 453 38.59 -69.24 63.03
N THR A 454 39.56 -68.59 63.66
CA THR A 454 40.31 -69.10 64.83
C THR A 454 39.59 -68.69 66.10
N GLU A 455 39.29 -69.66 66.98
CA GLU A 455 38.69 -69.43 68.30
C GLU A 455 39.61 -68.59 69.21
N ALA A 456 39.05 -67.60 69.90
CA ALA A 456 39.70 -66.88 70.98
C ALA A 456 38.75 -66.70 72.19
N VAL A 457 39.32 -66.92 73.37
CA VAL A 457 38.68 -67.13 74.67
C VAL A 457 38.34 -65.80 75.38
N THR A 458 37.23 -65.82 76.14
CA THR A 458 36.68 -64.76 77.02
C THR A 458 37.53 -64.45 78.27
N PRO A 459 37.41 -63.22 78.84
CA PRO A 459 36.73 -63.04 80.15
C PRO A 459 35.87 -61.73 80.21
N THR A 460 34.64 -61.69 80.75
CA THR A 460 34.14 -61.67 82.16
C THR A 460 34.03 -60.26 82.82
N VAL A 461 32.78 -59.73 82.85
CA VAL A 461 32.02 -58.99 83.92
C VAL A 461 32.56 -57.60 84.35
N VAL A 462 31.78 -56.52 84.56
CA VAL A 462 30.86 -56.21 85.69
C VAL A 462 29.95 -55.00 85.35
N LEU A 463 28.72 -55.05 85.88
CA LEU A 463 27.62 -54.07 85.81
C LEU A 463 27.81 -52.85 86.74
N THR A 464 27.20 -51.71 86.40
CA THR A 464 26.57 -50.82 87.39
C THR A 464 25.29 -50.19 86.83
N ASP A 465 24.24 -50.30 87.64
CA ASP A 465 22.90 -49.72 87.59
C ASP A 465 22.88 -48.32 88.21
N THR A 466 22.06 -47.39 87.68
CA THR A 466 21.37 -46.38 88.50
C THR A 466 20.06 -45.96 87.82
N GLY A 467 18.95 -46.24 88.50
CA GLY A 467 17.57 -46.00 88.08
C GLY A 467 16.97 -44.59 88.28
N GLY A 468 15.66 -44.52 88.00
CA GLY A 468 14.68 -43.55 88.53
C GLY A 468 14.34 -42.38 87.59
N GLY A 469 13.09 -41.95 87.34
CA GLY A 469 11.75 -42.29 87.86
C GLY A 469 10.70 -41.34 87.25
N ALA A 470 9.42 -41.66 87.44
CA ALA A 470 8.16 -41.13 86.86
C ALA A 470 7.96 -39.57 86.89
N VAL A 471 7.00 -38.97 86.15
CA VAL A 471 5.56 -38.78 86.53
C VAL A 471 4.73 -38.22 85.34
N ALA A 472 3.43 -38.60 85.31
CA ALA A 472 2.32 -38.27 84.39
C ALA A 472 1.94 -36.76 84.31
N VAL A 473 1.12 -36.26 83.36
CA VAL A 473 -0.36 -36.35 83.25
C VAL A 473 -0.84 -35.62 81.98
N GLY A 474 -1.86 -36.16 81.29
CA GLY A 474 -2.87 -35.34 80.58
C GLY A 474 -3.31 -35.76 79.16
N GLY A 475 -4.27 -36.69 79.05
CA GLY A 475 -5.21 -36.74 77.91
C GLY A 475 -6.39 -35.78 78.14
N PRO A 476 -7.54 -35.88 77.43
CA PRO A 476 -7.91 -36.82 76.37
C PRO A 476 -8.47 -36.12 75.09
N GLY A 477 -8.61 -36.81 73.95
CA GLY A 477 -9.93 -37.36 73.62
C GLY A 477 -9.95 -38.08 72.28
N ILE A 478 -10.35 -39.35 72.32
CA ILE A 478 -11.61 -39.90 71.75
C ILE A 478 -11.41 -40.28 70.27
N SER A 479 -11.03 -41.53 69.99
CA SER A 479 -11.88 -42.75 69.82
C SER A 479 -12.73 -42.70 68.55
N GLY A 480 -12.85 -43.74 67.75
CA GLY A 480 -12.44 -45.13 67.83
C GLY A 480 -12.66 -45.74 66.43
N SER A 481 -11.90 -46.78 66.09
CA SER A 481 -12.40 -48.18 66.06
C SER A 481 -13.53 -48.40 65.04
N GLY A 482 -13.44 -49.32 64.10
CA GLY A 482 -12.48 -50.39 63.89
C GLY A 482 -12.97 -51.25 62.73
N ASP A 483 -12.00 -51.94 62.16
CA ASP A 483 -11.99 -53.33 61.72
C ASP A 483 -13.11 -53.89 60.81
N ASP A 484 -12.61 -54.33 59.66
CA ASP A 484 -12.81 -55.64 59.03
C ASP A 484 -14.16 -56.02 58.40
N ASN A 485 -14.09 -56.04 57.07
CA ASN A 485 -14.23 -57.23 56.22
C ASN A 485 -15.60 -57.93 56.15
N SER A 486 -16.21 -57.98 54.95
CA SER A 486 -16.90 -59.18 54.45
C SER A 486 -17.46 -59.05 53.03
N ASP A 487 -17.21 -60.14 52.29
CA ASP A 487 -17.84 -60.64 51.05
C ASP A 487 -19.38 -60.80 51.11
N ASN A 488 -20.06 -60.61 49.96
CA ASN A 488 -20.91 -61.63 49.26
C ASN A 488 -21.85 -61.02 48.17
N GLY A 489 -21.93 -61.66 46.98
CA GLY A 489 -22.68 -61.28 45.73
C GLY A 489 -24.20 -61.60 45.70
N PRO A 490 -24.88 -62.00 44.58
CA PRO A 490 -24.51 -62.08 43.13
C PRO A 490 -25.59 -61.61 42.07
N SER A 491 -25.24 -61.67 40.76
CA SER A 491 -26.05 -61.77 39.48
C SER A 491 -26.99 -60.59 39.07
N VAL A 492 -27.01 -60.07 37.82
CA VAL A 492 -27.48 -60.62 36.50
C VAL A 492 -26.82 -59.88 35.29
N THR A 493 -26.63 -60.60 34.16
CA THR A 493 -26.09 -60.28 32.80
C THR A 493 -26.98 -59.40 31.87
N PRO A 494 -26.69 -59.11 30.55
CA PRO A 494 -25.53 -59.38 29.67
C PRO A 494 -25.01 -58.21 28.78
N LEU A 495 -23.97 -58.54 27.98
CA LEU A 495 -23.22 -57.86 26.91
C LEU A 495 -23.98 -56.94 25.93
N PHE A 496 -23.28 -55.89 25.45
CA PHE A 496 -23.24 -55.49 24.03
C PHE A 496 -21.88 -54.86 23.68
N THR A 497 -21.27 -55.33 22.58
CA THR A 497 -20.03 -54.82 21.98
C THR A 497 -20.33 -54.34 20.55
N VAL A 498 -19.67 -53.25 20.17
CA VAL A 498 -19.75 -52.51 18.90
C VAL A 498 -18.99 -53.24 17.78
N PRO A 499 -19.37 -53.10 16.50
CA PRO A 499 -18.40 -53.29 15.42
C PRO A 499 -18.28 -52.11 14.42
N LEU A 500 -17.01 -51.89 14.08
CA LEU A 500 -16.35 -51.40 12.86
C LEU A 500 -17.17 -51.15 11.58
N LEU A 501 -16.75 -50.09 10.88
CA LEU A 501 -17.11 -49.77 9.49
C LEU A 501 -16.01 -50.29 8.54
N ASN A 502 -16.39 -51.03 7.51
CA ASN A 502 -15.55 -51.35 6.34
C ASN A 502 -16.27 -50.94 5.05
N MET A 503 -15.51 -50.39 4.11
CA MET A 503 -15.86 -50.16 2.69
C MET A 503 -16.16 -51.48 1.97
N GLU A 504 -17.07 -51.44 0.97
CA GLU A 504 -16.80 -51.89 -0.42
C GLU A 504 -17.97 -51.50 -1.36
N ILE A 505 -17.63 -51.34 -2.63
CA ILE A 505 -18.33 -50.80 -3.81
C ILE A 505 -19.43 -51.73 -4.38
N MET A 506 -20.48 -51.17 -5.04
CA MET A 506 -20.95 -51.57 -6.40
C MET A 506 -22.16 -50.75 -6.94
N ARG A 507 -21.87 -50.01 -8.03
CA ARG A 507 -22.61 -49.71 -9.27
C ARG A 507 -24.05 -50.26 -9.49
N GLU A 508 -24.98 -49.37 -9.89
CA GLU A 508 -25.92 -49.64 -10.99
C GLU A 508 -26.46 -48.35 -11.67
N LEU A 509 -26.50 -48.38 -13.00
CA LEU A 509 -26.97 -47.33 -13.92
C LEU A 509 -28.49 -47.47 -14.17
N SER A 510 -29.23 -46.36 -14.22
CA SER A 510 -30.42 -46.27 -15.08
C SER A 510 -30.69 -44.85 -15.60
N SER A 511 -30.36 -44.68 -16.89
CA SER A 511 -31.02 -43.88 -17.92
C SER A 511 -32.16 -42.92 -17.54
N THR A 512 -31.86 -41.62 -17.47
CA THR A 512 -32.44 -40.52 -18.28
C THR A 512 -31.80 -39.22 -17.77
N GLY A 513 -30.74 -38.78 -18.44
CA GLY A 513 -29.93 -37.66 -17.98
C GLY A 513 -30.64 -36.32 -18.17
N TRP A 514 -30.93 -35.63 -17.06
CA TRP A 514 -31.04 -34.17 -16.95
C TRP A 514 -30.75 -33.80 -15.48
N GLY A 515 -29.71 -32.99 -15.25
CA GLY A 515 -29.30 -32.58 -13.91
C GLY A 515 -30.21 -31.51 -13.30
N THR A 516 -30.12 -31.32 -11.99
CA THR A 516 -30.82 -30.24 -11.26
C THR A 516 -29.82 -29.10 -11.05
N LEU A 517 -30.16 -27.87 -11.43
CA LEU A 517 -29.31 -26.71 -11.16
C LEU A 517 -29.69 -26.15 -9.77
N LEU A 518 -28.68 -25.94 -8.91
CA LEU A 518 -28.83 -25.28 -7.62
C LEU A 518 -28.53 -23.79 -7.80
N VAL A 519 -29.50 -22.94 -7.49
CA VAL A 519 -29.32 -21.48 -7.38
C VAL A 519 -29.88 -21.07 -6.02
N GLY A 520 -28.98 -20.81 -5.07
CA GLY A 520 -29.35 -20.69 -3.65
C GLY A 520 -30.03 -21.96 -3.14
N ASP A 521 -31.08 -21.83 -2.33
CA ASP A 521 -31.83 -22.96 -1.76
C ASP A 521 -32.90 -23.55 -2.70
N LEU A 522 -33.03 -23.04 -3.93
CA LEU A 522 -34.09 -23.45 -4.85
C LEU A 522 -33.60 -24.49 -5.86
N ARG A 523 -34.26 -25.66 -5.90
CA ARG A 523 -33.97 -26.73 -6.87
C ARG A 523 -34.83 -26.56 -8.12
N VAL A 524 -34.20 -26.24 -9.26
CA VAL A 524 -34.92 -26.08 -10.54
C VAL A 524 -34.62 -27.26 -11.48
N PRO A 525 -35.64 -28.02 -11.94
CA PRO A 525 -35.45 -29.10 -12.90
C PRO A 525 -35.27 -28.52 -14.32
N LEU A 526 -34.20 -28.94 -15.01
CA LEU A 526 -33.96 -28.59 -16.41
C LEU A 526 -34.92 -29.40 -17.31
N SER A 527 -35.92 -28.74 -17.89
CA SER A 527 -36.80 -29.33 -18.90
C SER A 527 -36.61 -28.62 -20.25
N PRO A 528 -36.83 -29.28 -21.39
CA PRO A 528 -36.71 -28.63 -22.70
C PRO A 528 -37.63 -27.42 -22.89
N LEU A 529 -38.70 -27.30 -22.08
CA LEU A 529 -39.60 -26.15 -22.10
C LEU A 529 -38.97 -24.88 -21.48
N THR A 530 -38.11 -25.03 -20.47
CA THR A 530 -37.43 -23.88 -19.83
C THR A 530 -36.30 -23.32 -20.69
N LEU A 531 -35.63 -24.18 -21.47
CA LEU A 531 -34.62 -23.78 -22.46
C LEU A 531 -35.25 -23.12 -23.72
N ALA A 532 -36.44 -23.56 -24.12
CA ALA A 532 -37.16 -22.92 -25.23
C ALA A 532 -37.70 -21.51 -24.87
N LEU A 533 -38.06 -21.28 -23.60
CA LEU A 533 -38.55 -19.99 -23.11
C LEU A 533 -37.45 -18.93 -22.96
N SER A 534 -36.18 -19.32 -22.82
CA SER A 534 -35.04 -18.38 -22.68
C SER A 534 -34.51 -17.83 -24.02
N ILE A 535 -34.87 -18.44 -25.15
CA ILE A 535 -34.38 -18.03 -26.49
C ILE A 535 -35.27 -16.92 -27.12
N ILE A 536 -36.53 -16.84 -26.71
CA ILE A 536 -37.53 -15.89 -27.26
C ILE A 536 -37.17 -14.41 -27.03
N PRO A 537 -36.63 -13.98 -25.86
CA PRO A 537 -36.23 -12.58 -25.63
C PRO A 537 -35.06 -12.14 -26.52
N LEU A 538 -34.11 -13.05 -26.76
CA LEU A 538 -32.90 -12.78 -27.57
C LEU A 538 -33.25 -12.52 -29.04
N LEU A 539 -34.20 -13.28 -29.60
CA LEU A 539 -34.67 -13.10 -30.97
C LEU A 539 -35.47 -11.79 -31.15
N LEU A 540 -36.19 -11.33 -30.12
CA LEU A 540 -36.89 -10.05 -30.15
C LEU A 540 -35.93 -8.85 -30.06
N LEU A 541 -34.83 -8.98 -29.31
CA LEU A 541 -33.79 -7.96 -29.21
C LEU A 541 -33.05 -7.75 -30.55
N ILE A 542 -32.69 -8.86 -31.22
CA ILE A 542 -32.03 -8.83 -32.53
C ILE A 542 -32.99 -8.26 -33.60
N GLY A 543 -34.28 -8.60 -33.55
CA GLY A 543 -35.28 -8.03 -34.45
C GLY A 543 -35.49 -6.52 -34.27
N GLY A 544 -35.34 -6.00 -33.05
CA GLY A 544 -35.44 -4.56 -32.75
C GLY A 544 -34.26 -3.74 -33.27
N LEU A 545 -33.03 -4.27 -33.15
CA LEU A 545 -31.80 -3.63 -33.65
C LEU A 545 -31.78 -3.50 -35.17
N VAL A 546 -32.29 -4.50 -35.90
CA VAL A 546 -32.37 -4.46 -37.38
C VAL A 546 -33.40 -3.44 -37.89
N LEU A 547 -34.43 -3.12 -37.09
CA LEU A 547 -35.47 -2.13 -37.44
C LEU A 547 -35.03 -0.68 -37.15
N LEU A 548 -34.09 -0.47 -36.24
CA LEU A 548 -33.53 0.85 -35.91
C LEU A 548 -32.42 1.30 -36.87
N GLY A 549 -31.78 0.37 -37.60
CA GLY A 549 -30.70 0.65 -38.56
C GLY A 549 -31.12 1.16 -39.95
N ARG A 550 -32.37 1.58 -40.16
CA ARG A 550 -32.84 2.08 -41.48
C ARG A 550 -33.62 3.39 -41.40
N ARG A 551 -32.92 4.53 -41.33
CA ARG A 551 -33.41 5.84 -41.84
C ARG A 551 -32.30 6.66 -42.52
N ARG A 552 -32.73 7.42 -43.53
CA ARG A 552 -32.02 7.99 -44.70
C ARG A 552 -31.30 9.33 -44.43
N PRO A 553 -30.35 9.74 -45.30
CA PRO A 553 -29.64 11.02 -45.22
C PRO A 553 -30.47 12.18 -45.82
N ALA A 554 -30.26 13.38 -45.31
CA ALA A 554 -30.72 14.67 -45.81
C ALA A 554 -29.72 15.72 -45.29
N GLU A 555 -29.32 16.80 -45.96
CA GLU A 555 -29.44 17.32 -47.32
C GLU A 555 -28.44 18.50 -47.35
N GLN A 556 -27.74 18.69 -48.48
CA GLN A 556 -26.78 19.78 -48.69
C GLN A 556 -27.47 21.15 -48.68
N ALA A 557 -26.80 22.17 -48.11
CA ALA A 557 -27.06 23.56 -48.44
C ALA A 557 -25.73 24.32 -48.61
N ALA A 558 -25.54 24.84 -49.82
CA ALA A 558 -24.41 25.64 -50.26
C ALA A 558 -24.58 27.12 -49.85
N PHE A 559 -23.48 27.76 -49.47
CA PHE A 559 -23.22 29.21 -49.42
C PHE A 559 -21.68 29.31 -49.36
N GLY A 560 -20.94 30.04 -50.19
CA GLY A 560 -21.23 31.15 -51.08
C GLY A 560 -19.96 32.00 -51.02
N ASP A 561 -19.17 31.96 -52.09
CA ASP A 561 -17.88 32.63 -52.21
C ASP A 561 -18.06 34.16 -52.11
N ASP A 562 -17.27 34.84 -51.27
CA ASP A 562 -16.99 36.26 -51.44
C ASP A 562 -15.49 36.52 -51.18
N GLU A 563 -14.88 36.93 -52.29
CA GLU A 563 -13.49 37.29 -52.53
C GLU A 563 -13.21 38.68 -51.92
N PHE A 564 -12.25 38.79 -51.00
CA PHE A 564 -11.71 40.07 -50.55
C PHE A 564 -10.18 40.08 -50.68
N THR A 565 -9.71 40.84 -51.65
CA THR A 565 -8.30 41.12 -51.95
C THR A 565 -7.80 42.25 -51.05
N PHE A 566 -6.66 42.05 -50.37
CA PHE A 566 -5.88 43.11 -49.73
C PHE A 566 -4.50 43.22 -50.38
N ALA A 567 -4.08 44.45 -50.65
CA ALA A 567 -2.80 44.80 -51.26
C ALA A 567 -1.62 44.59 -50.27
N PRO A 568 -0.40 44.27 -50.76
CA PRO A 568 0.74 44.00 -49.89
C PRO A 568 1.30 45.30 -49.29
N TYR A 569 1.59 45.25 -47.99
CA TYR A 569 2.36 46.27 -47.28
C TYR A 569 3.86 45.91 -47.35
N ASP A 570 4.67 46.93 -47.63
CA ASP A 570 6.11 46.89 -47.86
C ASP A 570 6.89 46.71 -46.54
N SER A 571 7.70 45.65 -46.47
CA SER A 571 8.64 45.39 -45.37
C SER A 571 10.03 45.87 -45.77
N SER A 572 10.42 47.06 -45.31
CA SER A 572 11.82 47.45 -45.32
C SER A 572 12.17 48.35 -44.13
N THR A 573 13.32 48.01 -43.51
CA THR A 573 14.02 48.63 -42.37
C THR A 573 13.48 48.21 -40.99
N ILE A 574 14.25 47.61 -40.07
CA ILE A 574 15.55 47.98 -39.50
C ILE A 574 16.26 46.69 -38.99
N SER A 575 17.37 46.28 -39.61
CA SER A 575 18.78 46.33 -39.13
C SER A 575 19.10 45.67 -37.78
N ALA A 576 19.92 44.62 -37.87
CA ALA A 576 20.62 43.93 -36.81
C ALA A 576 21.86 44.70 -36.31
N ASP A 577 22.12 44.62 -35.00
CA ASP A 577 23.41 44.58 -34.26
C ASP A 577 23.03 44.56 -32.75
N SER A 578 23.60 43.82 -31.81
CA SER A 578 24.93 43.24 -31.66
C SER A 578 25.01 42.39 -30.35
N THR A 579 25.82 41.32 -30.36
CA THR A 579 26.70 40.76 -29.29
C THR A 579 26.09 40.13 -28.01
N MET A 580 26.23 38.81 -27.77
CA MET A 580 27.40 38.04 -27.29
C MET A 580 27.81 38.31 -25.84
N ILE A 581 27.42 37.41 -24.92
CA ILE A 581 28.09 37.08 -23.64
C ILE A 581 27.81 35.57 -23.41
N ASP A 582 28.73 34.69 -23.80
CA ASP A 582 29.82 34.07 -23.01
C ASP A 582 29.32 33.00 -22.02
N ALA A 583 29.38 31.74 -22.49
CA ALA A 583 29.03 30.54 -21.75
C ALA A 583 30.31 29.90 -21.23
N THR A 584 30.52 29.93 -19.91
CA THR A 584 31.56 29.13 -19.25
C THR A 584 30.99 27.78 -18.85
N ALA A 585 31.42 26.75 -19.57
CA ALA A 585 31.22 25.35 -19.24
C ALA A 585 31.93 24.99 -17.92
N TYR A 586 31.24 24.31 -17.02
CA TYR A 586 31.84 23.60 -15.90
C TYR A 586 32.03 22.13 -16.28
N GLU A 587 33.27 21.66 -16.14
CA GLU A 587 33.69 20.28 -16.35
C GLU A 587 33.11 19.36 -15.27
N LEU A 588 32.55 18.23 -15.71
CA LEU A 588 32.14 17.11 -14.89
C LEU A 588 33.37 16.42 -14.28
N THR A 589 33.45 16.35 -12.95
CA THR A 589 34.32 15.40 -12.25
C THR A 589 33.50 14.18 -11.85
N GLU A 590 33.76 13.06 -12.52
CA GLU A 590 33.40 11.71 -12.10
C GLU A 590 34.25 11.33 -10.87
N ASP A 591 33.69 11.34 -9.67
CA ASP A 591 34.10 10.44 -8.58
C ASP A 591 33.09 10.49 -7.41
N ALA A 592 32.37 9.39 -7.18
CA ALA A 592 31.82 8.94 -5.88
C ALA A 592 30.82 7.81 -6.12
N THR A 593 31.34 6.60 -6.35
CA THR A 593 30.61 5.37 -6.05
C THR A 593 30.63 5.14 -4.54
N GLU A 594 29.48 5.31 -3.87
CA GLU A 594 29.02 4.46 -2.75
C GLU A 594 27.57 4.85 -2.38
N PRO A 595 26.64 3.89 -2.21
CA PRO A 595 25.27 4.19 -1.82
C PRO A 595 25.25 4.56 -0.33
N VAL A 596 24.93 5.81 -0.03
CA VAL A 596 24.58 6.25 1.32
C VAL A 596 23.26 5.58 1.69
N ALA A 597 23.29 4.66 2.65
CA ALA A 597 22.09 4.10 3.25
C ALA A 597 21.22 5.24 3.81
N PRO A 598 19.89 5.25 3.58
CA PRO A 598 19.04 6.28 4.18
C PRO A 598 19.14 6.16 5.70
N ALA A 599 19.54 7.27 6.33
CA ALA A 599 19.56 7.41 7.76
C ALA A 599 18.17 7.11 8.32
N SER A 600 18.14 6.30 9.37
CA SER A 600 16.98 5.97 10.18
C SER A 600 16.16 7.21 10.56
N LEU A 601 14.84 7.10 10.42
CA LEU A 601 13.82 7.93 11.09
C LEU A 601 14.15 8.07 12.58
N PHE A 602 14.83 9.14 12.97
CA PHE A 602 14.91 9.61 14.35
C PHE A 602 14.39 11.04 14.38
N ASP A 603 13.40 11.26 15.23
CA ASP A 603 12.98 12.51 15.86
C ASP A 603 13.45 13.79 15.16
N TYR A 604 12.58 14.35 14.32
CA TYR A 604 12.76 15.72 13.83
C TYR A 604 12.65 16.66 15.03
N ILE A 605 13.79 17.16 15.48
CA ILE A 605 13.90 18.21 16.48
C ILE A 605 13.97 19.53 15.70
N PRO A 606 12.99 20.45 15.84
CA PRO A 606 13.04 21.72 15.14
C PRO A 606 14.27 22.49 15.61
N PRO A 607 15.05 23.15 14.74
CA PRO A 607 16.30 23.83 15.13
C PRO A 607 16.08 25.06 16.01
N ALA A 608 14.88 25.65 16.00
CA ALA A 608 14.50 26.73 16.89
C ALA A 608 13.01 26.75 17.24
N LEU A 609 12.68 27.40 18.36
CA LEU A 609 11.31 27.54 18.88
C LEU A 609 11.01 29.00 19.24
N LEU A 610 9.75 29.39 19.13
CA LEU A 610 9.18 30.57 19.78
C LEU A 610 8.29 30.12 20.94
N VAL A 611 8.68 30.43 22.17
CA VAL A 611 7.91 30.11 23.38
C VAL A 611 7.14 31.34 23.83
N TYR A 612 5.84 31.20 24.04
CA TYR A 612 4.96 32.29 24.44
C TYR A 612 5.39 32.87 25.79
N GLU A 613 5.51 34.19 25.87
CA GLU A 613 5.93 34.88 27.10
C GLU A 613 4.81 35.75 27.69
N SER A 614 4.13 36.55 26.85
CA SER A 614 3.01 37.40 27.29
C SER A 614 2.21 37.94 26.11
N GLY A 615 0.91 38.21 26.30
CA GLY A 615 0.02 38.55 25.19
C GLY A 615 -1.46 38.28 25.47
N ASN A 616 -2.13 37.52 24.59
CA ASN A 616 -3.49 37.02 24.77
C ASN A 616 -3.45 35.57 25.29
N ASP A 617 -4.33 35.22 26.23
CA ASP A 617 -4.30 33.95 26.99
C ASP A 617 -4.73 32.71 26.16
N GLU A 618 -5.09 32.89 24.88
CA GLU A 618 -5.53 31.82 23.96
C GLU A 618 -4.50 31.50 22.84
N LEU A 619 -3.26 31.98 22.95
CA LEU A 619 -2.22 31.76 21.93
C LEU A 619 -1.42 30.47 22.19
N ALA A 620 -0.86 29.89 21.11
CA ALA A 620 -0.04 28.70 21.19
C ALA A 620 1.20 28.93 22.08
N GLU A 621 1.43 28.01 23.02
CA GLU A 621 2.52 28.08 24.00
C GLU A 621 3.90 27.95 23.35
N LYS A 622 4.01 27.18 22.27
CA LYS A 622 5.23 27.00 21.48
C LYS A 622 4.90 27.02 19.98
N LEU A 623 5.75 27.65 19.19
CA LEU A 623 5.70 27.62 17.73
C LEU A 623 7.06 27.15 17.20
N GLU A 624 7.05 26.13 16.35
CA GLU A 624 8.26 25.50 15.83
C GLU A 624 8.77 26.24 14.59
N ILE A 625 10.06 26.54 14.56
CA ILE A 625 10.70 27.15 13.38
C ILE A 625 11.40 26.02 12.63
N GLU A 626 10.84 25.66 11.48
CA GLU A 626 11.48 24.73 10.57
C GLU A 626 12.73 25.37 9.95
N GLY A 627 13.86 24.68 10.05
CA GLY A 627 15.13 25.15 9.48
C GLY A 627 15.15 25.13 7.96
N GLY A 628 16.14 25.80 7.37
CA GLY A 628 16.44 25.75 5.94
C GLY A 628 15.51 26.56 5.03
N ARG A 629 14.56 27.34 5.57
CA ARG A 629 13.67 28.21 4.78
C ARG A 629 13.25 29.50 5.51
N GLU A 630 12.66 30.44 4.76
CA GLU A 630 11.97 31.61 5.33
C GLU A 630 10.63 31.17 5.95
N VAL A 631 10.45 31.47 7.24
CA VAL A 631 9.22 31.22 8.01
C VAL A 631 8.51 32.54 8.25
N ARG A 632 7.34 32.72 7.65
CA ARG A 632 6.52 33.94 7.76
C ARG A 632 5.56 33.85 8.93
N ILE A 633 5.45 34.95 9.68
CA ILE A 633 4.71 35.01 10.95
C ILE A 633 3.67 36.13 10.88
N GLY A 634 2.43 35.82 11.28
CA GLY A 634 1.36 36.81 11.32
C GLY A 634 -0.01 36.22 11.64
N ARG A 635 -1.05 37.03 11.50
CA ARG A 635 -2.43 36.67 11.89
C ARG A 635 -3.22 35.95 10.80
N LYS A 636 -2.84 36.08 9.52
CA LYS A 636 -3.64 35.54 8.39
C LYS A 636 -3.02 34.24 7.87
N PRO A 637 -3.68 33.07 8.01
CA PRO A 637 -3.17 31.79 7.53
C PRO A 637 -2.77 31.75 6.06
N ALA A 638 -3.45 32.52 5.21
CA ALA A 638 -3.13 32.59 3.78
C ALA A 638 -1.79 33.30 3.44
N LEU A 639 -1.13 33.94 4.41
CA LEU A 639 0.09 34.74 4.18
C LEU A 639 1.28 34.30 5.05
N CYS A 640 1.08 33.41 6.02
CA CYS A 640 2.05 33.10 7.06
C CYS A 640 2.15 31.59 7.29
N ASP A 641 3.34 31.13 7.63
CA ASP A 641 3.64 29.75 8.06
C ASP A 641 3.29 29.56 9.55
N LEU A 642 3.65 30.53 10.39
CA LEU A 642 3.32 30.54 11.82
C LEU A 642 2.22 31.55 12.14
N ILE A 643 1.14 31.04 12.74
CA ILE A 643 -0.07 31.82 12.99
C ILE A 643 -0.11 32.30 14.43
N ILE A 644 -0.10 33.61 14.62
CA ILE A 644 -0.40 34.25 15.90
C ILE A 644 -1.77 34.92 15.75
N ASP A 645 -2.82 34.21 16.17
CA ASP A 645 -4.21 34.67 16.07
C ASP A 645 -4.54 35.71 17.14
N ASP A 646 -3.93 36.89 17.02
CA ASP A 646 -4.21 38.04 17.86
C ASP A 646 -4.55 39.26 16.98
N PRO A 647 -5.68 39.96 17.20
CA PRO A 647 -6.06 41.14 16.43
C PRO A 647 -4.99 42.24 16.34
N ARG A 648 -4.06 42.30 17.29
CA ARG A 648 -2.95 43.26 17.38
C ARG A 648 -1.76 42.85 16.49
N VAL A 649 -1.72 41.62 15.99
CA VAL A 649 -0.72 41.12 15.04
C VAL A 649 -1.19 41.40 13.61
N SER A 650 -0.28 41.87 12.75
CA SER A 650 -0.56 42.16 11.35
C SER A 650 -0.83 40.88 10.55
N ARG A 651 -1.56 41.00 9.43
CA ARG A 651 -1.91 39.86 8.56
C ARG A 651 -0.69 39.06 8.10
N LEU A 652 0.37 39.77 7.72
CA LEU A 652 1.76 39.33 7.64
C LEU A 652 2.54 40.31 8.51
N HIS A 653 3.30 39.84 9.49
CA HIS A 653 3.94 40.69 10.51
C HIS A 653 5.46 40.69 10.36
N ALA A 654 6.06 39.52 10.32
CA ALA A 654 7.50 39.35 10.25
C ALA A 654 7.85 38.05 9.52
N SER A 655 9.12 37.87 9.20
CA SER A 655 9.69 36.61 8.74
C SER A 655 10.94 36.28 9.55
N ILE A 656 11.17 35.00 9.79
CA ILE A 656 12.42 34.47 10.35
C ILE A 656 13.09 33.62 9.26
N ILE A 657 14.38 33.82 9.02
CA ILE A 657 15.15 33.15 7.98
C ILE A 657 16.39 32.55 8.62
N GLU A 658 16.58 31.24 8.46
CA GLU A 658 17.88 30.61 8.68
C GLU A 658 18.77 30.84 7.46
N LYS A 659 19.97 31.38 7.66
CA LYS A 659 20.95 31.57 6.58
C LYS A 659 21.91 30.38 6.50
N GLU A 660 22.71 30.34 5.43
CA GLU A 660 23.74 29.31 5.18
C GLU A 660 24.76 29.14 6.32
N ASP A 661 24.88 30.13 7.22
CA ASP A 661 25.73 30.09 8.42
C ASP A 661 25.07 29.42 9.64
N GLY A 662 23.85 28.88 9.49
CA GLY A 662 23.05 28.26 10.55
C GLY A 662 22.46 29.27 11.55
N GLN A 663 22.53 30.57 11.23
CA GLN A 663 22.02 31.62 12.11
C GLN A 663 20.64 32.09 11.68
N PHE A 664 19.78 32.37 12.67
CA PHE A 664 18.42 32.86 12.45
C PHE A 664 18.38 34.38 12.43
N TYR A 665 17.69 34.94 11.44
CA TYR A 665 17.49 36.37 11.30
C TYR A 665 16.00 36.68 11.21
N ILE A 666 15.53 37.69 11.95
CA ILE A 666 14.16 38.20 11.87
C ILE A 666 14.09 39.48 11.04
N ARG A 667 13.02 39.64 10.27
CA ARG A 667 12.71 40.82 9.46
C ARG A 667 11.27 41.25 9.66
N ASP A 668 11.03 42.54 9.87
CA ASP A 668 9.66 43.09 9.91
C ASP A 668 9.14 43.30 8.48
N GLU A 669 7.97 42.71 8.16
CA GLU A 669 7.37 42.72 6.81
C GLU A 669 6.43 43.93 6.59
N GLY A 670 6.71 45.05 7.27
CA GLY A 670 5.89 46.25 7.19
C GLY A 670 4.67 46.19 8.11
N SER A 671 4.86 45.64 9.31
CA SER A 671 3.76 45.45 10.26
C SER A 671 3.24 46.78 10.82
N ALA A 672 1.94 46.84 11.13
CA ALA A 672 1.30 48.07 11.63
C ALA A 672 1.81 48.50 13.02
N GLY A 673 2.17 47.55 13.88
CA GLY A 673 2.72 47.80 15.23
C GLY A 673 4.25 47.82 15.28
N GLY A 674 4.91 47.21 14.30
CA GLY A 674 6.34 46.95 14.28
C GLY A 674 6.74 45.72 15.10
N THR A 675 7.83 45.10 14.68
CA THR A 675 8.54 44.03 15.40
C THR A 675 9.63 44.62 16.29
N PHE A 676 9.75 44.12 17.52
CA PHE A 676 10.81 44.51 18.46
C PHE A 676 11.58 43.26 18.90
N VAL A 677 12.90 43.37 19.00
CA VAL A 677 13.75 42.33 19.60
C VAL A 677 14.43 42.96 20.81
N ASN A 678 14.26 42.36 22.00
CA ASN A 678 14.77 42.88 23.27
C ASN A 678 14.47 44.38 23.49
N LYS A 679 13.22 44.77 23.26
CA LYS A 679 12.71 46.16 23.35
C LYS A 679 13.29 47.14 22.32
N ARG A 680 14.11 46.68 21.38
CA ARG A 680 14.62 47.48 20.26
C ARG A 680 13.74 47.26 19.03
N LYS A 681 13.13 48.33 18.53
CA LYS A 681 12.31 48.28 17.30
C LYS A 681 13.18 48.01 16.08
N LEU A 682 12.76 47.07 15.25
CA LEU A 682 13.37 46.82 13.94
C LEU A 682 12.90 47.87 12.92
N ARG A 683 13.72 48.13 11.92
CA ARG A 683 13.29 48.87 10.74
C ARG A 683 12.61 47.90 9.79
N VAL A 684 11.58 48.37 9.09
CA VAL A 684 10.87 47.58 8.09
C VAL A 684 11.88 47.07 7.05
N ASN A 685 11.81 45.78 6.74
CA ASN A 685 12.69 45.05 5.82
C ASN A 685 14.18 44.93 6.22
N ASP A 686 14.60 45.47 7.37
CA ASP A 686 15.96 45.23 7.89
C ASP A 686 15.99 43.89 8.64
N THR A 687 16.99 43.06 8.34
CA THR A 687 17.22 41.79 9.04
C THR A 687 17.99 41.99 10.33
N HIS A 688 17.57 41.34 11.41
CA HIS A 688 18.23 41.32 12.71
C HIS A 688 18.59 39.90 13.10
N LEU A 689 19.86 39.65 13.47
CA LEU A 689 20.32 38.37 13.99
C LEU A 689 19.61 38.08 15.32
N LEU A 690 18.92 36.94 15.41
CA LEU A 690 18.35 36.42 16.64
C LEU A 690 19.38 35.58 17.40
N LYS A 691 19.39 35.72 18.71
CA LYS A 691 20.16 34.89 19.64
C LYS A 691 19.22 34.12 20.55
N HIS A 692 19.68 32.97 21.05
CA HIS A 692 18.97 32.26 22.10
C HIS A 692 18.59 33.20 23.24
N ASP A 693 17.38 33.01 23.77
CA ASP A 693 16.72 33.82 24.79
C ASP A 693 16.26 35.22 24.38
N ASP A 694 16.37 35.60 23.10
CA ASP A 694 15.86 36.88 22.63
C ASP A 694 14.33 36.97 22.75
N ILE A 695 13.84 38.08 23.30
CA ILE A 695 12.39 38.36 23.37
C ILE A 695 11.98 39.13 22.12
N ILE A 696 11.06 38.54 21.36
CA ILE A 696 10.48 39.10 20.15
C ILE A 696 9.05 39.56 20.46
N ASN A 697 8.78 40.86 20.28
CA ASN A 697 7.44 41.41 20.37
C ASN A 697 6.86 41.66 18.97
N PHE A 698 5.80 40.94 18.64
CA PHE A 698 4.93 41.20 17.50
C PHE A 698 3.84 42.18 17.97
N ASN A 699 4.16 43.47 17.95
CA ASN A 699 3.36 44.50 18.61
C ASN A 699 3.21 44.24 20.13
N ALA A 700 2.05 43.76 20.59
CA ALA A 700 1.74 43.55 22.01
C ALA A 700 1.86 42.09 22.45
N VAL A 701 2.22 41.17 21.54
CA VAL A 701 2.41 39.75 21.81
C VAL A 701 3.91 39.45 21.85
N ALA A 702 4.37 38.79 22.90
CA ALA A 702 5.77 38.48 23.16
C ALA A 702 6.01 36.97 23.08
N TYR A 703 7.04 36.59 22.32
CA TYR A 703 7.59 35.24 22.28
C TYR A 703 9.10 35.30 22.57
N ARG A 704 9.61 34.29 23.26
CA ARG A 704 11.03 34.06 23.49
C ARG A 704 11.56 33.11 22.43
N PHE A 705 12.65 33.48 21.77
CA PHE A 705 13.33 32.65 20.78
C PHE A 705 14.34 31.73 21.44
N LEU A 706 14.25 30.42 21.21
CA LEU A 706 15.17 29.42 21.74
C LEU A 706 15.77 28.62 20.58
N LEU A 707 17.09 28.39 20.63
CA LEU A 707 17.79 27.44 19.78
C LEU A 707 17.77 26.07 20.45
N THR A 708 17.35 25.03 19.72
CA THR A 708 17.08 23.72 20.32
C THR A 708 18.35 22.99 20.72
N ASP A 709 19.45 23.18 19.98
CA ASP A 709 20.79 22.68 20.35
C ASP A 709 21.31 23.25 21.68
N GLU A 710 20.77 24.39 22.12
CA GLU A 710 21.12 25.01 23.40
C GLU A 710 20.11 24.65 24.52
N MET A 711 18.95 24.04 24.20
CA MET A 711 17.94 23.61 25.16
C MET A 711 18.27 22.26 25.82
N ASP A 712 18.95 21.35 25.11
CA ASP A 712 19.40 20.06 25.63
C ASP A 712 20.47 20.20 26.75
N GLY A 713 21.02 21.40 26.93
CA GLY A 713 21.98 21.72 27.97
C GLY A 713 21.38 22.01 29.36
N GLU A 714 20.06 22.25 29.47
CA GLU A 714 19.44 22.74 30.72
C GLU A 714 18.50 21.75 31.43
N GLU A 715 17.99 20.69 30.78
CA GLU A 715 17.04 19.73 31.42
C GLU A 715 17.70 18.55 32.17
N SER A 716 19.03 18.52 32.29
CA SER A 716 19.75 17.48 33.08
C SER A 716 20.12 17.92 34.51
N GLY A 717 19.37 18.87 35.08
CA GLY A 717 19.61 19.42 36.42
C GLY A 717 18.37 19.47 37.31
N ASP A 718 18.29 18.51 38.22
CA ASP A 718 17.66 18.63 39.56
C ASP A 718 16.13 18.43 39.69
N SER A 719 15.74 17.25 40.17
CA SER A 719 14.89 17.09 41.37
C SER A 719 14.60 15.61 41.66
N VAL A 720 15.55 14.97 42.33
CA VAL A 720 15.25 13.92 43.31
C VAL A 720 15.01 14.64 44.64
N GLU A 721 13.79 14.65 45.18
CA GLU A 721 13.47 14.42 46.60
C GLU A 721 12.02 14.76 46.96
N GLU A 722 11.41 13.81 47.68
CA GLU A 722 10.43 13.92 48.78
C GLU A 722 9.12 14.73 48.61
N ALA A 723 8.00 14.01 48.56
CA ALA A 723 7.17 13.68 49.75
C ALA A 723 5.93 12.86 49.37
#